data_AF-A0A933X3E0-F1
#
_entry.id   AF-A0A933X3E0-F1
#
_cell.length_a   1.000
_cell.length_b   1.000
_cell.length_c   1.000
_cell.angle_alpha   90.00
_cell.angle_beta   90.00
_cell.angle_gamma   90.00
#
_symmetry.space_group_name_H-M   'P 1'
#
loop_
_entity.id
_entity.type
_entity.pdbx_description
1 polymer ?
#
loop_
_entity_poly.entity_id
_entity_poly.type
_entity_poly.pdbx_seq_one_letter_code
_entity_poly.pdbx_strand_id
1 'polypeptide(L)'
;MQNDHTTNKQASKLPPIVRVILIVLPVIFISILGINLYLKAIKEPVKPLQQQPAGKYADILKKFSSPNIKDQMEAVNRLAELNDLNSTKLLVTLAGSEKLNADLMPVFMGALVSITDKSALAWLSSDGLKFPDPEIRRILTAVSPFLATPPSIDTLTGQFSDADEMVRFNTVKALEKTGTPESIAALEQGLMDASWTVREETIRALASRKTPDSHKLLIKNCDLFPVTGNEFRLLQDELTRNASAETISYIATESLFSTNPDIRLLSANIIGSIKYEGNAGELIERIFSFKPENDTVKSTQSLLWTASRLINNSSQTLQTKNAIDFFVRHISGQNEEIALSAAYAMSLLPARFRDTIPASQIPADWRIKSMIIAADNTQMPKSPDGISGIFSKRFESNPEQDAIAKGLFWLLRHQEPDGRWSCAKHNPYHEHVPLPAFTYEDEAVDPSVTGLAILSFLHSGYTHKYGPYQEPIRKALEYMISCQADDGQINIEKGHRHTRTCLSMGEDHGIVPVRYNHNIGTQALVEAYAMTKDDWLLPYAQKALDHSHNRTEETFKWSFYLEPTDIGPSSSYITALEAAKYTGLKVAPEDYQGAQRYLQKLTDPESGRIIHICPIPWCFGGYDSTSTGIFLRFLTGYEDKTGLQKKAIEWLMPHQPVWNVHFIIPKVAEDLTIVKDDILNYWHWYYCSLAYWNGGRDIKPEWNWAQEVDTQLKEHQRIGGDLDGSWDPEGAWCGVGGRVYSTTFSILTLEASNAYSK
;
A
#
# COMPACT_ATOMS: atom_id res chain seq x y z
N MET A 1 -30.05 -5.41 24.36
CA MET A 1 -30.87 -4.56 23.47
C MET A 1 -32.15 -4.14 24.18
N GLN A 2 -32.16 -2.96 24.79
CA GLN A 2 -33.31 -2.08 24.94
C GLN A 2 -32.73 -0.67 24.79
N ASN A 3 -33.04 -0.02 23.67
CA ASN A 3 -32.52 1.31 23.33
C ASN A 3 -33.21 2.36 24.19
N ASP A 4 -32.44 3.00 25.08
CA ASP A 4 -32.93 4.10 25.91
C ASP A 4 -32.75 5.42 25.13
N HIS A 5 -33.84 5.96 24.59
CA HIS A 5 -33.90 7.19 23.78
C HIS A 5 -33.76 8.50 24.60
N THR A 6 -33.14 8.46 25.77
CA THR A 6 -33.07 9.59 26.71
C THR A 6 -31.82 10.46 26.57
N THR A 7 -30.73 9.95 25.96
CA THR A 7 -29.48 10.70 25.77
C THR A 7 -29.56 11.82 24.71
N ASN A 8 -30.51 11.75 23.78
CA ASN A 8 -30.57 12.69 22.64
C ASN A 8 -31.24 14.05 22.96
N LYS A 9 -31.91 14.19 24.12
CA LYS A 9 -32.62 15.44 24.49
C LYS A 9 -31.77 16.44 25.30
N GLN A 10 -30.61 16.06 25.83
CA GLN A 10 -29.70 16.99 26.53
C GLN A 10 -28.63 17.60 25.61
N ALA A 11 -28.22 16.89 24.55
CA ALA A 11 -27.25 17.39 23.57
C ALA A 11 -27.76 18.62 22.77
N SER A 12 -29.09 18.80 22.67
CA SER A 12 -29.73 19.89 21.94
C SER A 12 -29.68 21.26 22.63
N LYS A 13 -29.07 21.37 23.82
CA LYS A 13 -28.86 22.63 24.55
C LYS A 13 -27.43 23.16 24.53
N LEU A 14 -26.48 22.39 23.98
CA LEU A 14 -25.07 22.79 23.91
C LEU A 14 -24.79 23.69 22.69
N PRO A 15 -23.82 24.62 22.77
CA PRO A 15 -23.39 25.43 21.62
C PRO A 15 -22.95 24.53 20.45
N PRO A 16 -23.14 24.96 19.18
CA PRO A 16 -22.83 24.14 18.00
C PRO A 16 -21.40 23.58 18.00
N ILE A 17 -20.43 24.34 18.52
CA ILE A 17 -19.02 23.94 18.59
C ILE A 17 -18.78 22.77 19.56
N VAL A 18 -19.55 22.70 20.65
CA VAL A 18 -19.45 21.63 21.66
C VAL A 18 -20.10 20.33 21.14
N ARG A 19 -21.11 20.43 20.27
CA ARG A 19 -21.69 19.26 19.59
C ARG A 19 -20.75 18.66 18.57
N VAL A 20 -20.04 19.49 17.82
CA VAL A 20 -18.99 19.03 16.88
C VAL A 20 -17.85 18.35 17.64
N ILE A 21 -17.44 18.89 18.79
CA ILE A 21 -16.44 18.29 19.69
C ILE A 21 -16.90 16.90 20.18
N LEU A 22 -18.15 16.75 20.61
CA LEU A 22 -18.68 15.47 21.13
C LEU A 22 -18.89 14.40 20.06
N ILE A 23 -18.98 14.77 18.78
CA ILE A 23 -19.22 13.83 17.66
C ILE A 23 -17.92 13.50 16.92
N VAL A 24 -17.01 14.47 16.77
CA VAL A 24 -15.80 14.33 15.94
C VAL A 24 -14.61 13.78 16.75
N LEU A 25 -14.46 14.13 18.03
CA LEU A 25 -13.35 13.63 18.85
C LEU A 25 -13.41 12.13 19.16
N PRO A 26 -14.57 11.49 19.43
CA PRO A 26 -14.62 10.04 19.65
C PRO A 26 -14.22 9.26 18.39
N VAL A 27 -14.57 9.75 17.19
CA VAL A 27 -14.22 9.09 15.92
C VAL A 27 -12.72 9.18 15.63
N ILE A 28 -12.02 10.21 16.14
CA ILE A 28 -10.55 10.34 16.05
C ILE A 28 -9.85 9.55 17.18
N PHE A 29 -10.49 9.35 18.33
CA PHE A 29 -9.91 8.64 19.49
C PHE A 29 -10.15 7.12 19.49
N ILE A 30 -11.12 6.61 18.74
CA ILE A 30 -11.38 5.17 18.60
C ILE A 30 -10.23 4.45 17.89
N SER A 31 -9.32 5.17 17.23
CA SER A 31 -8.23 4.56 16.45
C SER A 31 -6.92 4.28 17.21
N ILE A 32 -6.71 4.73 18.45
CA ILE A 32 -5.37 4.63 19.09
C ILE A 32 -5.40 4.19 20.57
N LEU A 33 -6.54 4.21 21.27
CA LEU A 33 -6.59 3.90 22.71
C LEU A 33 -6.64 2.39 23.07
N GLY A 34 -6.60 1.49 22.09
CA GLY A 34 -7.17 0.14 22.26
C GLY A 34 -6.31 -0.95 22.87
N ILE A 35 -5.00 -1.06 22.61
CA ILE A 35 -4.38 -2.41 22.63
C ILE A 35 -3.15 -2.61 23.56
N ASN A 36 -2.44 -1.58 24.05
CA ASN A 36 -1.22 -1.83 24.87
C ASN A 36 -1.05 -1.06 26.19
N LEU A 37 -1.96 -0.15 26.57
CA LEU A 37 -1.95 0.41 27.93
C LEU A 37 -2.52 -0.55 28.99
N TYR A 38 -3.18 -1.64 28.57
CA TYR A 38 -3.96 -2.47 29.48
C TYR A 38 -3.16 -3.59 30.19
N LEU A 39 -2.00 -4.03 29.69
CA LEU A 39 -1.38 -5.26 30.24
C LEU A 39 0.04 -5.19 30.75
N LYS A 40 0.83 -4.11 30.57
CA LYS A 40 2.23 -4.17 31.02
C LYS A 40 3.03 -2.87 31.23
N ALA A 41 2.43 -1.81 31.76
CA ALA A 41 3.19 -0.88 32.61
C ALA A 41 3.07 -1.32 34.08
N ILE A 42 3.51 -2.55 34.33
CA ILE A 42 3.54 -3.17 35.65
C ILE A 42 4.79 -2.69 36.39
N LYS A 43 4.56 -2.21 37.62
CA LYS A 43 5.49 -1.98 38.75
C LYS A 43 6.31 -0.70 38.74
N GLU A 44 5.65 0.42 39.05
CA GLU A 44 6.00 1.11 40.31
C GLU A 44 4.71 1.47 41.05
N PRO A 45 4.61 1.21 42.37
CA PRO A 45 3.46 1.66 43.14
C PRO A 45 3.51 3.18 43.21
N VAL A 46 2.55 3.85 42.57
CA VAL A 46 2.26 5.25 42.87
C VAL A 46 2.06 5.32 44.38
N LYS A 47 2.94 6.07 45.05
CA LYS A 47 2.86 6.26 46.50
C LYS A 47 1.44 6.74 46.84
N PRO A 48 0.75 6.11 47.79
CA PRO A 48 -0.56 6.58 48.21
C PRO A 48 -0.43 8.04 48.63
N LEU A 49 -1.38 8.87 48.20
CA LEU A 49 -1.57 10.25 48.62
C LEU A 49 -1.68 10.32 50.16
N GLN A 50 -0.55 10.26 50.86
CA GLN A 50 -0.43 10.50 52.28
C GLN A 50 -0.40 12.01 52.48
N GLN A 51 -1.58 12.62 52.35
CA GLN A 51 -2.09 13.77 53.08
C GLN A 51 -3.34 14.26 52.33
N GLN A 52 -4.50 13.72 52.73
CA GLN A 52 -5.80 14.21 52.29
C GLN A 52 -5.98 15.67 52.75
N PRO A 53 -6.49 16.60 51.92
CA PRO A 53 -7.02 17.84 52.44
C PRO A 53 -8.34 17.51 53.16
N ALA A 54 -8.32 17.45 54.49
CA ALA A 54 -9.54 17.43 55.29
C ALA A 54 -10.37 18.69 55.00
N GLY A 55 -11.58 18.55 54.47
CA GLY A 55 -12.46 19.68 54.12
C GLY A 55 -13.24 19.52 52.81
N LYS A 56 -13.49 20.65 52.11
CA LYS A 56 -14.35 20.89 50.92
C LYS A 56 -14.40 19.79 49.84
N TYR A 57 -13.38 18.93 49.71
CA TYR A 57 -13.25 17.91 48.65
C TYR A 57 -13.55 16.46 49.10
N ALA A 58 -13.80 16.22 50.39
CA ALA A 58 -13.93 14.86 50.95
C ALA A 58 -15.06 14.04 50.29
N ASP A 59 -16.24 14.64 50.11
CA ASP A 59 -17.39 13.97 49.48
C ASP A 59 -17.15 13.69 47.99
N ILE A 60 -16.43 14.59 47.31
CA ILE A 60 -16.06 14.43 45.90
C ILE A 60 -15.10 13.25 45.72
N LEU A 61 -14.07 13.17 46.57
CA LEU A 61 -13.09 12.07 46.52
C LEU A 61 -13.73 10.72 46.85
N LYS A 62 -14.71 10.70 47.76
CA LYS A 62 -15.49 9.50 48.07
C LYS A 62 -16.31 9.04 46.86
N LYS A 63 -16.98 9.96 46.16
CA LYS A 63 -17.74 9.65 44.93
C LYS A 63 -16.84 9.19 43.79
N PHE A 64 -15.70 9.84 43.57
CA PHE A 64 -14.71 9.40 42.58
C PHE A 64 -14.15 8.01 42.90
N SER A 65 -14.07 7.66 44.18
CA SER A 65 -13.61 6.34 44.60
C SER A 65 -14.67 5.23 44.50
N SER A 66 -15.93 5.57 44.23
CA SER A 66 -17.03 4.61 44.06
C SER A 66 -16.79 3.69 42.84
N PRO A 67 -17.23 2.42 42.87
CA PRO A 67 -17.23 1.55 41.69
C PRO A 67 -18.31 1.93 40.66
N ASN A 68 -19.24 2.83 41.01
CA ASN A 68 -20.29 3.28 40.12
C ASN A 68 -19.80 4.42 39.21
N ILE A 69 -19.82 4.19 37.90
CA ILE A 69 -19.39 5.17 36.89
C ILE A 69 -20.15 6.50 37.01
N LYS A 70 -21.43 6.50 37.40
CA LYS A 70 -22.21 7.74 37.56
C LYS A 70 -21.69 8.61 38.71
N ASP A 71 -21.28 8.00 39.81
CA ASP A 71 -20.70 8.73 40.95
C ASP A 71 -19.34 9.32 40.57
N GLN A 72 -18.56 8.59 39.77
CA GLN A 72 -17.28 9.06 39.24
C GLN A 72 -17.46 10.26 38.29
N MET A 73 -18.42 10.17 37.36
CA MET A 73 -18.77 11.28 36.45
C MET A 73 -19.24 12.52 37.22
N GLU A 74 -20.07 12.34 38.26
CA GLU A 74 -20.53 13.44 39.11
C GLU A 74 -19.36 14.11 39.85
N ALA A 75 -18.42 13.33 40.37
CA ALA A 75 -17.24 13.86 41.04
C ALA A 75 -16.36 14.70 40.09
N VAL A 76 -16.14 14.22 38.86
CA VAL A 76 -15.40 14.94 37.81
C VAL A 76 -16.07 16.27 37.48
N ASN A 77 -17.39 16.25 37.21
CA ASN A 77 -18.15 17.46 36.91
C ASN A 77 -18.11 18.46 38.08
N ARG A 78 -18.24 17.97 39.31
CA ARG A 78 -18.24 18.83 40.50
C ARG A 78 -16.90 19.54 40.70
N LEU A 79 -15.78 18.89 40.39
CA LEU A 79 -14.46 19.54 40.46
C LEU A 79 -14.31 20.65 39.43
N ALA A 80 -14.86 20.47 38.22
CA ALA A 80 -14.87 21.51 37.20
C ALA A 80 -15.80 22.67 37.56
N GLU A 81 -16.98 22.41 38.13
CA GLU A 81 -17.93 23.44 38.59
C GLU A 81 -17.32 24.37 39.65
N LEU A 82 -16.43 23.86 40.50
CA LEU A 82 -15.71 24.68 41.48
C LEU A 82 -14.84 25.74 40.82
N ASN A 83 -14.35 25.45 39.61
CA ASN A 83 -13.65 26.39 38.73
C ASN A 83 -12.57 27.20 39.46
N ASP A 84 -11.69 26.52 40.20
CA ASP A 84 -10.58 27.11 40.94
C ASP A 84 -9.29 26.30 40.75
N LEU A 85 -8.12 26.94 40.90
CA LEU A 85 -6.82 26.29 40.65
C LEU A 85 -6.63 24.97 41.43
N ASN A 86 -7.12 24.90 42.67
CA ASN A 86 -6.94 23.71 43.50
C ASN A 86 -7.85 22.56 43.05
N SER A 87 -9.11 22.87 42.69
CA SER A 87 -10.02 21.86 42.14
C SER A 87 -9.55 21.34 40.78
N THR A 88 -8.97 22.20 39.94
CA THR A 88 -8.35 21.81 38.65
C THR A 88 -7.13 20.93 38.85
N LYS A 89 -6.21 21.28 39.76
CA LYS A 89 -5.05 20.43 40.08
C LYS A 89 -5.48 19.07 40.62
N LEU A 90 -6.53 19.04 41.46
CA LEU A 90 -7.09 17.80 41.97
C LEU A 90 -7.72 16.97 40.85
N LEU A 91 -8.50 17.59 39.96
CA LEU A 91 -9.08 16.95 38.78
C LEU A 91 -8.01 16.28 37.93
N VAL A 92 -6.94 17.00 37.57
CA VAL A 92 -5.81 16.46 36.80
C VAL A 92 -5.09 15.33 37.55
N THR A 93 -4.90 15.46 38.87
CA THR A 93 -4.26 14.42 39.69
C THR A 93 -5.08 13.14 39.72
N LEU A 94 -6.42 13.24 39.77
CA LEU A 94 -7.32 12.08 39.79
C LEU A 94 -7.37 11.36 38.44
N ALA A 95 -7.08 12.06 37.34
CA ALA A 95 -6.97 11.42 36.03
C ALA A 95 -5.78 10.44 35.94
N GLY A 96 -4.71 10.65 36.72
CA GLY A 96 -3.57 9.73 36.80
C GLY A 96 -3.83 8.47 37.65
N SER A 97 -5.09 8.22 38.04
CA SER A 97 -5.46 7.02 38.79
C SER A 97 -5.93 5.89 37.87
N GLU A 98 -5.75 4.63 38.29
CA GLU A 98 -6.20 3.42 37.57
C GLU A 98 -7.71 3.38 37.23
N LYS A 99 -8.49 4.35 37.73
CA LYS A 99 -9.95 4.43 37.53
C LYS A 99 -10.37 5.21 36.29
N LEU A 100 -9.48 5.94 35.62
CA LEU A 100 -9.80 6.66 34.39
C LEU A 100 -9.82 5.68 33.20
N ASN A 101 -11.01 5.16 32.88
CA ASN A 101 -11.23 4.24 31.76
C ASN A 101 -11.82 4.97 30.53
N ALA A 102 -12.05 4.23 29.44
CA ALA A 102 -12.60 4.76 28.20
C ALA A 102 -13.96 5.48 28.37
N ASP A 103 -14.77 5.06 29.36
CA ASP A 103 -16.10 5.65 29.61
C ASP A 103 -16.01 7.01 30.32
N LEU A 104 -15.02 7.20 31.20
CA LEU A 104 -14.86 8.44 31.98
C LEU A 104 -14.06 9.51 31.25
N MET A 105 -13.26 9.12 30.25
CA MET A 105 -12.36 10.00 29.51
C MET A 105 -13.08 11.19 28.83
N PRO A 106 -14.23 11.04 28.14
CA PRO A 106 -14.91 12.18 27.51
C PRO A 106 -15.42 13.21 28.53
N VAL A 107 -15.86 12.73 29.70
CA VAL A 107 -16.33 13.61 30.79
C VAL A 107 -15.17 14.39 31.39
N PHE A 108 -14.03 13.73 31.59
CA PHE A 108 -12.82 14.36 32.06
C PHE A 108 -12.32 15.46 31.10
N MET A 109 -12.23 15.18 29.80
CA MET A 109 -11.83 16.20 28.82
C MET A 109 -12.82 17.37 28.76
N GLY A 110 -14.12 17.08 28.80
CA GLY A 110 -15.17 18.12 28.84
C GLY A 110 -15.07 18.99 30.09
N ALA A 111 -14.76 18.39 31.24
CA ALA A 111 -14.54 19.08 32.50
C ALA A 111 -13.35 20.05 32.41
N LEU A 112 -12.22 19.63 31.82
CA LEU A 112 -11.06 20.51 31.61
C LEU A 112 -11.36 21.70 30.70
N VAL A 113 -12.05 21.45 29.58
CA VAL A 113 -12.41 22.50 28.60
C VAL A 113 -13.40 23.52 29.18
N SER A 114 -14.21 23.12 30.18
CA SER A 114 -15.17 24.01 30.83
C SER A 114 -14.58 24.99 31.85
N ILE A 115 -13.30 24.84 32.20
CA ILE A 115 -12.62 25.70 33.16
C ILE A 115 -12.46 27.11 32.57
N THR A 116 -12.83 28.12 33.36
CA THR A 116 -12.76 29.54 32.98
C THR A 116 -11.95 30.39 33.97
N ASP A 117 -11.53 29.84 35.11
CA ASP A 117 -10.68 30.56 36.06
C ASP A 117 -9.30 30.86 35.46
N LYS A 118 -8.86 32.11 35.61
CA LYS A 118 -7.62 32.61 35.00
C LYS A 118 -6.38 31.91 35.55
N SER A 119 -6.35 31.62 36.85
CA SER A 119 -5.19 30.98 37.48
C SER A 119 -5.10 29.50 37.10
N ALA A 120 -6.24 28.82 37.08
CA ALA A 120 -6.37 27.44 36.62
C ALA A 120 -5.99 27.30 35.14
N LEU A 121 -6.48 28.19 34.27
CA LEU A 121 -6.13 28.22 32.86
C LEU A 121 -4.65 28.52 32.63
N ALA A 122 -4.08 29.51 33.33
CA ALA A 122 -2.67 29.82 33.22
C ALA A 122 -1.79 28.61 33.59
N TRP A 123 -2.19 27.87 34.64
CA TRP A 123 -1.53 26.64 35.05
C TRP A 123 -1.68 25.51 34.01
N LEU A 124 -2.90 25.23 33.53
CA LEU A 124 -3.15 24.22 32.49
C LEU A 124 -2.36 24.50 31.21
N SER A 125 -2.19 25.78 30.87
CA SER A 125 -1.49 26.24 29.66
C SER A 125 0.02 26.42 29.84
N SER A 126 0.58 26.01 30.98
CA SER A 126 2.02 26.04 31.24
C SER A 126 2.47 24.82 32.05
N ASP A 127 2.50 24.90 33.38
CA ASP A 127 2.99 23.86 34.27
C ASP A 127 2.19 22.55 34.20
N GLY A 128 0.90 22.62 33.85
CA GLY A 128 0.05 21.45 33.64
C GLY A 128 0.57 20.55 32.52
N LEU A 129 1.10 21.12 31.44
CA LEU A 129 1.69 20.34 30.34
C LEU A 129 2.97 19.62 30.74
N LYS A 130 3.60 19.99 31.86
CA LYS A 130 4.81 19.35 32.40
C LYS A 130 4.49 18.32 33.49
N PHE A 131 3.26 17.81 33.52
CA PHE A 131 2.84 16.86 34.54
C PHE A 131 3.73 15.59 34.52
N PRO A 132 4.12 15.01 35.67
CA PRO A 132 5.04 13.88 35.68
C PRO A 132 4.57 12.65 34.89
N ASP A 133 3.26 12.39 34.91
CA ASP A 133 2.64 11.26 34.21
C ASP A 133 2.48 11.56 32.70
N PRO A 134 3.10 10.75 31.80
CA PRO A 134 2.98 10.94 30.36
C PRO A 134 1.54 10.82 29.83
N GLU A 135 0.70 9.95 30.39
CA GLU A 135 -0.69 9.81 29.94
C GLU A 135 -1.48 11.10 30.17
N ILE A 136 -1.23 11.75 31.30
CA ILE A 136 -1.84 13.03 31.63
C ILE A 136 -1.31 14.13 30.71
N ARG A 137 -0.01 14.15 30.41
CA ARG A 137 0.54 15.10 29.43
C ARG A 137 -0.09 14.93 28.05
N ARG A 138 -0.31 13.69 27.59
CA ARG A 138 -0.99 13.42 26.31
C ARG A 138 -2.39 14.04 26.28
N ILE A 139 -3.18 13.80 27.33
CA ILE A 139 -4.54 14.33 27.45
C ILE A 139 -4.54 15.86 27.51
N LEU A 140 -3.71 16.43 28.38
CA LEU A 140 -3.62 17.87 28.57
C LEU A 140 -3.19 18.60 27.29
N THR A 141 -2.21 18.05 26.56
CA THR A 141 -1.79 18.57 25.26
C THR A 141 -2.92 18.50 24.24
N ALA A 142 -3.63 17.37 24.15
CA ALA A 142 -4.75 17.20 23.21
C ALA A 142 -5.92 18.17 23.46
N VAL A 143 -6.26 18.44 24.73
CA VAL A 143 -7.36 19.36 25.07
C VAL A 143 -6.93 20.83 25.06
N SER A 144 -5.63 21.10 25.11
CA SER A 144 -5.08 22.46 25.24
C SER A 144 -5.58 23.48 24.21
N PRO A 145 -5.83 23.15 22.92
CA PRO A 145 -6.32 24.13 21.94
C PRO A 145 -7.75 24.61 22.22
N PHE A 146 -8.48 23.88 23.05
CA PHE A 146 -9.90 24.11 23.33
C PHE A 146 -10.12 24.87 24.64
N LEU A 147 -9.06 25.10 25.42
CA LEU A 147 -9.14 25.87 26.66
C LEU A 147 -9.51 27.33 26.35
N ALA A 148 -10.19 27.99 27.30
CA ALA A 148 -10.54 29.41 27.14
C ALA A 148 -9.30 30.34 27.07
N THR A 149 -8.14 29.88 27.53
CA THR A 149 -6.85 30.52 27.32
C THR A 149 -5.85 29.45 26.88
N PRO A 150 -5.73 29.18 25.57
CA PRO A 150 -4.81 28.17 25.05
C PRO A 150 -3.35 28.47 25.41
N PRO A 151 -2.46 27.46 25.41
CA PRO A 151 -1.02 27.68 25.59
C PRO A 151 -0.45 28.58 24.49
N SER A 152 0.64 29.28 24.83
CA SER A 152 1.42 30.01 23.83
C SER A 152 2.06 29.04 22.83
N ILE A 153 2.35 29.53 21.62
CA ILE A 153 3.05 28.73 20.60
C ILE A 153 4.38 28.23 21.16
N ASP A 154 5.18 29.08 21.81
CA ASP A 154 6.44 28.68 22.43
C ASP A 154 6.27 27.54 23.47
N THR A 155 5.20 27.59 24.25
CA THR A 155 4.89 26.51 25.21
C THR A 155 4.61 25.19 24.50
N LEU A 156 3.80 25.22 23.43
CA LEU A 156 3.50 24.04 22.61
C LEU A 156 4.76 23.53 21.90
N THR A 157 5.52 24.42 21.27
CA THR A 157 6.79 24.06 20.61
C THR A 157 7.75 23.37 21.58
N GLY A 158 7.81 23.81 22.83
CA GLY A 158 8.61 23.13 23.87
C GLY A 158 8.22 21.68 24.16
N GLN A 159 6.99 21.26 23.81
CA GLN A 159 6.53 19.87 23.97
C GLN A 159 7.11 18.90 22.94
N PHE A 160 7.72 19.38 21.84
CA PHE A 160 8.47 18.50 20.92
C PHE A 160 9.71 17.87 21.58
N SER A 161 10.14 18.35 22.75
CA SER A 161 11.21 17.74 23.54
C SER A 161 10.72 16.66 24.52
N ASP A 162 9.42 16.33 24.53
CA ASP A 162 8.88 15.31 25.43
C ASP A 162 9.38 13.91 25.06
N ALA A 163 9.69 13.09 26.08
CA ALA A 163 10.12 11.72 25.88
C ALA A 163 9.00 10.85 25.28
N ASP A 164 7.74 11.21 25.49
CA ASP A 164 6.58 10.46 25.03
C ASP A 164 6.15 10.88 23.61
N GLU A 165 6.15 9.91 22.69
CA GLU A 165 5.79 10.13 21.27
C GLU A 165 4.39 10.75 21.10
N MET A 166 3.40 10.31 21.88
CA MET A 166 2.02 10.77 21.71
C MET A 166 1.82 12.19 22.24
N VAL A 167 2.65 12.65 23.18
CA VAL A 167 2.68 14.07 23.57
C VAL A 167 3.17 14.92 22.39
N ARG A 168 4.26 14.51 21.72
CA ARG A 168 4.77 15.20 20.53
C ARG A 168 3.78 15.16 19.37
N PHE A 169 3.14 14.03 19.13
CA PHE A 169 2.04 13.90 18.16
C PHE A 169 0.87 14.85 18.45
N ASN A 170 0.38 14.90 19.70
CA ASN A 170 -0.69 15.82 20.08
C ASN A 170 -0.28 17.28 20.02
N THR A 171 1.02 17.57 20.16
CA THR A 171 1.58 18.91 19.99
C THR A 171 1.40 19.41 18.55
N VAL A 172 1.64 18.54 17.56
CA VAL A 172 1.37 18.83 16.15
C VAL A 172 -0.10 19.20 15.94
N LYS A 173 -1.03 18.37 16.43
CA LYS A 173 -2.48 18.62 16.34
C LYS A 173 -2.89 19.92 17.02
N ALA A 174 -2.26 20.24 18.15
CA ALA A 174 -2.50 21.47 18.86
C ALA A 174 -2.06 22.69 18.03
N LEU A 175 -0.85 22.66 17.49
CA LEU A 175 -0.30 23.72 16.63
C LEU A 175 -1.08 23.88 15.33
N GLU A 176 -1.51 22.80 14.68
CA GLU A 176 -2.37 22.82 13.49
C GLU A 176 -3.62 23.66 13.74
N LYS A 177 -4.29 23.39 14.87
CA LYS A 177 -5.55 24.01 15.25
C LYS A 177 -5.43 25.50 15.59
N THR A 178 -4.26 25.94 16.09
CA THR A 178 -4.05 27.37 16.37
C THR A 178 -4.04 28.24 15.12
N GLY A 179 -3.52 27.73 14.00
CA GLY A 179 -3.72 28.39 12.72
C GLY A 179 -2.81 29.57 12.38
N THR A 180 -1.81 29.93 13.18
CA THR A 180 -1.03 31.17 12.98
C THR A 180 0.25 30.97 12.13
N PRO A 181 0.83 32.02 11.53
CA PRO A 181 2.14 31.93 10.88
C PRO A 181 3.26 31.42 11.80
N GLU A 182 3.21 31.81 13.08
CA GLU A 182 4.15 31.35 14.09
C GLU A 182 4.00 29.85 14.37
N SER A 183 2.77 29.32 14.31
CA SER A 183 2.53 27.88 14.46
C SER A 183 3.06 27.08 13.26
N ILE A 184 3.04 27.66 12.05
CA ILE A 184 3.67 27.05 10.86
C ILE A 184 5.18 26.91 11.07
N ALA A 185 5.84 27.98 11.53
CA ALA A 185 7.28 27.93 11.83
C ALA A 185 7.60 26.91 12.93
N ALA A 186 6.75 26.82 13.96
CA ALA A 186 6.91 25.84 15.04
C ALA A 186 6.81 24.38 14.56
N LEU A 187 5.97 24.10 13.56
CA LEU A 187 5.81 22.76 12.99
C LEU A 187 7.06 22.24 12.26
N GLU A 188 8.05 23.10 11.93
CA GLU A 188 9.33 22.65 11.36
C GLU A 188 10.04 21.65 12.30
N GLN A 189 9.90 21.80 13.63
CA GLN A 189 10.46 20.83 14.59
C GLN A 189 9.83 19.44 14.48
N GLY A 190 8.52 19.37 14.18
CA GLY A 190 7.82 18.09 14.00
C GLY A 190 8.29 17.31 12.77
N LEU A 191 8.79 18.00 11.73
CA LEU A 191 9.38 17.36 10.55
C LEU A 191 10.72 16.69 10.87
N MET A 192 11.41 17.16 11.91
CA MET A 192 12.70 16.63 12.37
C MET A 192 12.57 15.62 13.53
N ASP A 193 11.33 15.21 13.88
CA ASP A 193 11.10 14.30 14.99
C ASP A 193 11.71 12.91 14.73
N ALA A 194 12.18 12.25 15.78
CA ALA A 194 12.72 10.89 15.68
C ALA A 194 11.65 9.86 15.26
N SER A 195 10.38 10.07 15.64
CA SER A 195 9.29 9.17 15.30
C SER A 195 8.62 9.53 13.97
N TRP A 196 8.44 8.51 13.12
CA TRP A 196 7.82 8.67 11.81
C TRP A 196 6.35 9.08 11.90
N THR A 197 5.63 8.66 12.94
CA THR A 197 4.21 9.01 13.17
C THR A 197 4.02 10.51 13.41
N VAL A 198 4.95 11.12 14.15
CA VAL A 198 4.97 12.57 14.41
C VAL A 198 5.31 13.33 13.14
N ARG A 199 6.29 12.85 12.35
CA ARG A 199 6.65 13.45 11.05
C ARG A 199 5.48 13.39 10.07
N GLU A 200 4.81 12.25 9.95
CA GLU A 200 3.61 12.07 9.12
C GLU A 200 2.50 13.06 9.51
N GLU A 201 2.14 13.11 10.79
CA GLU A 201 1.09 14.03 11.27
C GLU A 201 1.48 15.48 10.97
N THR A 202 2.77 15.82 11.10
CA THR A 202 3.27 17.16 10.80
C THR A 202 3.14 17.50 9.31
N ILE A 203 3.44 16.55 8.41
CA ILE A 203 3.26 16.72 6.98
C ILE A 203 1.79 16.98 6.65
N ARG A 204 0.87 16.17 7.21
CA ARG A 204 -0.58 16.34 7.02
C ARG A 204 -1.07 17.69 7.54
N ALA A 205 -0.65 18.05 8.75
CA ALA A 205 -1.00 19.32 9.38
C ALA A 205 -0.51 20.55 8.61
N LEU A 206 0.66 20.48 7.96
CA LEU A 206 1.16 21.58 7.12
C LEU A 206 0.44 21.63 5.76
N ALA A 207 0.20 20.49 5.13
CA ALA A 207 -0.42 20.44 3.80
C ALA A 207 -1.92 20.75 3.82
N SER A 208 -2.64 20.36 4.89
CA SER A 208 -4.08 20.61 5.04
C SER A 208 -4.43 22.11 5.02
N ARG A 209 -3.47 22.97 5.37
CA ARG A 209 -3.63 24.44 5.48
C ARG A 209 -3.71 25.14 4.14
N LYS A 210 -3.21 24.53 3.07
CA LYS A 210 -3.23 25.08 1.71
C LYS A 210 -2.59 26.46 1.55
N THR A 211 -1.65 26.82 2.43
CA THR A 211 -0.96 28.12 2.36
C THR A 211 0.39 28.01 1.65
N PRO A 212 0.83 29.03 0.90
CA PRO A 212 2.14 29.04 0.26
C PRO A 212 3.29 28.81 1.24
N ASP A 213 3.25 29.43 2.43
CA ASP A 213 4.32 29.31 3.42
C ASP A 213 4.43 27.90 3.99
N SER A 214 3.30 27.25 4.32
CA SER A 214 3.31 25.85 4.79
C SER A 214 3.84 24.91 3.71
N HIS A 215 3.44 25.08 2.44
CA HIS A 215 3.95 24.24 1.36
C HIS A 215 5.42 24.51 1.05
N LYS A 216 5.88 25.76 1.08
CA LYS A 216 7.30 26.10 0.89
C LYS A 216 8.17 25.49 1.99
N LEU A 217 7.69 25.48 3.24
CA LEU A 217 8.37 24.81 4.36
C LEU A 217 8.50 23.31 4.13
N LEU A 218 7.43 22.66 3.68
CA LEU A 218 7.39 21.25 3.32
C LEU A 218 8.37 20.91 2.19
N ILE A 219 8.39 21.71 1.11
CA ILE A 219 9.30 21.51 -0.02
C ILE A 219 10.77 21.69 0.41
N LYS A 220 11.07 22.72 1.20
CA LYS A 220 12.43 23.01 1.65
C LYS A 220 13.04 21.89 2.51
N ASN A 221 12.20 21.22 3.29
CA ASN A 221 12.61 20.18 4.24
C ASN A 221 12.38 18.75 3.69
N CYS A 222 12.14 18.59 2.39
CA CYS A 222 11.88 17.26 1.83
C CYS A 222 13.09 16.33 1.91
N ASP A 223 14.30 16.89 1.97
CA ASP A 223 15.58 16.19 2.08
C ASP A 223 15.82 15.56 3.46
N LEU A 224 15.00 15.90 4.46
CA LEU A 224 14.96 15.19 5.74
C LEU A 224 14.44 13.75 5.59
N PHE A 225 13.68 13.48 4.52
CA PHE A 225 13.03 12.21 4.31
C PHE A 225 13.75 11.43 3.21
N PRO A 226 14.11 10.15 3.43
CA PRO A 226 14.61 9.31 2.35
C PRO A 226 13.62 9.31 1.19
N VAL A 227 14.12 9.48 -0.04
CA VAL A 227 13.30 9.47 -1.27
C VAL A 227 12.45 8.19 -1.40
N THR A 228 12.92 7.08 -0.85
CA THR A 228 12.20 5.79 -0.82
C THR A 228 11.28 5.62 0.40
N GLY A 229 11.28 6.57 1.33
CA GLY A 229 10.50 6.55 2.57
C GLY A 229 9.05 6.98 2.38
N ASN A 230 8.21 6.60 3.35
CA ASN A 230 6.77 6.91 3.34
C ASN A 230 6.50 8.41 3.47
N GLU A 231 7.35 9.15 4.18
CA GLU A 231 7.18 10.58 4.40
C GLU A 231 7.39 11.40 3.14
N PHE A 232 8.43 11.10 2.34
CA PHE A 232 8.65 11.77 1.05
C PHE A 232 7.47 11.54 0.09
N ARG A 233 6.90 10.33 0.13
CA ARG A 233 5.71 9.96 -0.64
C ARG A 233 4.48 10.71 -0.16
N LEU A 234 4.22 10.71 1.15
CA LEU A 234 3.11 11.45 1.76
C LEU A 234 3.20 12.94 1.40
N LEU A 235 4.40 13.51 1.46
CA LEU A 235 4.68 14.88 1.09
C LEU A 235 4.26 15.17 -0.36
N GLN A 236 4.66 14.31 -1.31
CA GLN A 236 4.27 14.42 -2.71
C GLN A 236 2.74 14.32 -2.88
N ASP A 237 2.11 13.32 -2.26
CA ASP A 237 0.67 13.04 -2.40
C ASP A 237 -0.18 14.19 -1.82
N GLU A 238 0.23 14.76 -0.68
CA GLU A 238 -0.43 15.89 -0.05
C GLU A 238 -0.22 17.20 -0.83
N LEU A 239 1.00 17.50 -1.27
CA LEU A 239 1.27 18.70 -2.07
C LEU A 239 0.58 18.65 -3.43
N THR A 240 0.55 17.49 -4.10
CA THR A 240 -0.14 17.34 -5.39
C THR A 240 -1.64 17.62 -5.27
N ARG A 241 -2.28 17.23 -4.16
CA ARG A 241 -3.71 17.46 -3.90
C ARG A 241 -4.02 18.87 -3.41
N ASN A 242 -3.12 19.47 -2.64
CA ASN A 242 -3.43 20.66 -1.84
C ASN A 242 -2.67 21.93 -2.26
N ALA A 243 -1.68 21.85 -3.16
CA ALA A 243 -0.87 22.99 -3.57
C ALA A 243 -1.71 24.16 -4.12
N SER A 244 -1.47 25.36 -3.58
CA SER A 244 -2.07 26.59 -4.09
C SER A 244 -1.47 26.99 -5.44
N ALA A 245 -2.14 27.85 -6.21
CA ALA A 245 -1.60 28.37 -7.47
C ALA A 245 -0.25 29.11 -7.27
N GLU A 246 -0.08 29.82 -6.16
CA GLU A 246 1.19 30.46 -5.81
C GLU A 246 2.28 29.43 -5.51
N THR A 247 1.94 28.36 -4.78
CA THR A 247 2.85 27.22 -4.53
C THR A 247 3.29 26.59 -5.85
N ILE A 248 2.35 26.33 -6.77
CA ILE A 248 2.65 25.75 -8.08
C ILE A 248 3.58 26.67 -8.89
N SER A 249 3.34 27.99 -8.84
CA SER A 249 4.23 28.97 -9.48
C SER A 249 5.65 28.93 -8.90
N TYR A 250 5.77 28.89 -7.57
CA TYR A 250 7.06 28.76 -6.88
C TYR A 250 7.78 27.44 -7.23
N ILE A 251 7.05 26.33 -7.30
CA ILE A 251 7.63 25.05 -7.72
C ILE A 251 8.17 25.15 -9.14
N ALA A 252 7.37 25.66 -10.08
CA ALA A 252 7.72 25.76 -11.49
C ALA A 252 8.86 26.76 -11.77
N THR A 253 9.05 27.79 -10.96
CA THR A 253 10.03 28.86 -11.23
C THR A 253 11.30 28.76 -10.39
N GLU A 254 11.23 28.16 -9.20
CA GLU A 254 12.37 28.07 -8.28
C GLU A 254 12.71 26.63 -7.90
N SER A 255 11.80 25.92 -7.23
CA SER A 255 12.14 24.62 -6.60
C SER A 255 12.50 23.52 -7.61
N LEU A 256 11.86 23.50 -8.78
CA LEU A 256 12.20 22.58 -9.88
C LEU A 256 13.66 22.73 -10.36
N PHE A 257 14.25 23.90 -10.15
CA PHE A 257 15.60 24.24 -10.56
C PHE A 257 16.55 24.44 -9.35
N SER A 258 16.15 23.94 -8.18
CA SER A 258 16.96 23.96 -6.96
C SER A 258 18.31 23.26 -7.18
N THR A 259 19.35 23.65 -6.44
CA THR A 259 20.62 22.91 -6.43
C THR A 259 20.52 21.58 -5.66
N ASN A 260 19.53 21.45 -4.76
CA ASN A 260 19.25 20.22 -4.03
C ASN A 260 18.45 19.24 -4.92
N PRO A 261 18.98 18.03 -5.21
CA PRO A 261 18.32 17.05 -6.07
C PRO A 261 16.98 16.53 -5.53
N ASP A 262 16.79 16.44 -4.21
CA ASP A 262 15.56 15.91 -3.62
C ASP A 262 14.40 16.92 -3.74
N ILE A 263 14.72 18.22 -3.58
CA ILE A 263 13.79 19.31 -3.85
C ILE A 263 13.38 19.31 -5.33
N ARG A 264 14.34 19.13 -6.24
CA ARG A 264 14.05 19.03 -7.68
C ARG A 264 13.17 17.84 -8.00
N LEU A 265 13.48 16.67 -7.44
CA LEU A 265 12.73 15.44 -7.62
C LEU A 265 11.26 15.62 -7.19
N LEU A 266 11.03 16.09 -5.96
CA LEU A 266 9.68 16.37 -5.45
C LEU A 266 8.95 17.37 -6.36
N SER A 267 9.63 18.45 -6.73
CA SER A 267 9.08 19.51 -7.58
C SER A 267 8.68 19.00 -8.96
N ALA A 268 9.53 18.20 -9.60
CA ALA A 268 9.26 17.60 -10.89
C ALA A 268 8.03 16.68 -10.81
N ASN A 269 7.98 15.81 -9.80
CA ASN A 269 6.85 14.91 -9.57
C ASN A 269 5.52 15.66 -9.40
N ILE A 270 5.51 16.74 -8.60
CA ILE A 270 4.30 17.54 -8.40
C ILE A 270 3.88 18.21 -9.72
N ILE A 271 4.79 18.90 -10.43
CA ILE A 271 4.46 19.64 -11.65
C ILE A 271 3.93 18.71 -12.75
N GLY A 272 4.53 17.54 -12.94
CA GLY A 272 4.07 16.63 -13.99
C GLY A 272 2.76 15.90 -13.64
N SER A 273 2.39 15.87 -12.36
CA SER A 273 1.15 15.23 -11.87
C SER A 273 -0.07 16.16 -11.92
N ILE A 274 0.14 17.46 -11.93
CA ILE A 274 -0.94 18.46 -12.00
C ILE A 274 -1.16 18.99 -13.42
N LYS A 275 -2.33 19.58 -13.66
CA LYS A 275 -2.55 20.40 -14.85
C LYS A 275 -1.90 21.76 -14.64
N TYR A 276 -0.72 21.97 -15.23
CA TYR A 276 -0.02 23.25 -15.14
C TYR A 276 -0.71 24.33 -15.99
N GLU A 277 -1.22 25.38 -15.34
CA GLU A 277 -1.94 26.48 -15.99
C GLU A 277 -1.05 27.68 -16.36
N GLY A 278 0.25 27.62 -16.04
CA GLY A 278 1.22 28.66 -16.38
C GLY A 278 1.75 28.59 -17.82
N ASN A 279 2.83 29.31 -18.10
CA ASN A 279 3.47 29.31 -19.43
C ASN A 279 4.27 28.03 -19.67
N ALA A 280 3.58 26.96 -20.07
CA ALA A 280 4.20 25.64 -20.26
C ALA A 280 5.38 25.66 -21.23
N GLY A 281 5.34 26.45 -22.31
CA GLY A 281 6.44 26.49 -23.28
C GLY A 281 7.73 27.07 -22.73
N GLU A 282 7.66 28.14 -21.94
CA GLU A 282 8.83 28.71 -21.28
C GLU A 282 9.41 27.75 -20.24
N LEU A 283 8.55 27.09 -19.47
CA LEU A 283 8.97 26.09 -18.49
C LEU A 283 9.69 24.90 -19.17
N ILE A 284 9.15 24.41 -20.29
CA ILE A 284 9.74 23.33 -21.08
C ILE A 284 11.13 23.71 -21.61
N GLU A 285 11.28 24.90 -22.22
CA GLU A 285 12.58 25.36 -22.73
C GLU A 285 13.61 25.55 -21.59
N ARG A 286 13.15 25.98 -20.41
CA ARG A 286 14.00 26.04 -19.21
C ARG A 286 14.43 24.65 -18.74
N ILE A 287 13.53 23.66 -18.76
CA ILE A 287 13.89 22.25 -18.47
C ILE A 287 14.93 21.74 -19.48
N PHE A 288 14.75 22.02 -20.78
CA PHE A 288 15.66 21.54 -21.82
C PHE A 288 17.08 22.10 -21.69
N SER A 289 17.19 23.35 -21.27
CA SER A 289 18.46 24.06 -21.06
C SER A 289 19.07 23.80 -19.67
N PHE A 290 18.31 23.26 -18.72
CA PHE A 290 18.79 23.00 -17.37
C PHE A 290 19.85 21.89 -17.36
N LYS A 291 20.96 22.17 -16.67
CA LYS A 291 22.10 21.28 -16.48
C LYS A 291 22.59 21.37 -15.04
N PRO A 292 22.04 20.56 -14.12
CA PRO A 292 22.43 20.59 -12.71
C PRO A 292 23.84 20.02 -12.52
N GLU A 293 24.60 20.60 -11.59
CA GLU A 293 25.95 20.14 -11.24
C GLU A 293 25.95 18.85 -10.41
N ASN A 294 24.90 18.63 -9.60
CA ASN A 294 24.72 17.48 -8.71
C ASN A 294 23.34 16.85 -8.94
N ASP A 295 23.16 16.16 -10.06
CA ASP A 295 21.91 15.41 -10.30
C ASP A 295 21.96 13.98 -9.80
N THR A 296 20.81 13.52 -9.32
CA THR A 296 20.59 12.10 -9.05
C THR A 296 19.85 11.50 -10.23
N VAL A 297 19.97 10.17 -10.40
CA VAL A 297 19.22 9.42 -11.43
C VAL A 297 17.73 9.70 -11.31
N LYS A 298 17.17 9.57 -10.10
CA LYS A 298 15.74 9.80 -9.81
C LYS A 298 15.27 11.20 -10.17
N SER A 299 16.02 12.24 -9.78
CA SER A 299 15.72 13.63 -10.13
C SER A 299 15.70 13.84 -11.66
N THR A 300 16.69 13.27 -12.37
CA THR A 300 16.74 13.35 -13.84
C THR A 300 15.54 12.64 -14.49
N GLN A 301 15.20 11.44 -14.02
CA GLN A 301 14.07 10.66 -14.52
C GLN A 301 12.74 11.40 -14.33
N SER A 302 12.54 12.02 -13.17
CA SER A 302 11.36 12.83 -12.92
C SER A 302 11.30 14.07 -13.81
N LEU A 303 12.41 14.76 -14.06
CA LEU A 303 12.45 15.88 -15.02
C LEU A 303 12.08 15.45 -16.44
N LEU A 304 12.57 14.30 -16.91
CA LEU A 304 12.22 13.73 -18.22
C LEU A 304 10.71 13.46 -18.32
N TRP A 305 10.14 12.82 -17.30
CA TRP A 305 8.71 12.54 -17.23
C TRP A 305 7.88 13.83 -17.21
N THR A 306 8.25 14.80 -16.38
CA THR A 306 7.58 16.11 -16.28
C THR A 306 7.61 16.85 -17.61
N ALA A 307 8.74 16.82 -18.33
CA ALA A 307 8.85 17.43 -19.66
C ALA A 307 7.84 16.80 -20.64
N SER A 308 7.74 15.47 -20.68
CA SER A 308 6.76 14.80 -21.54
C SER A 308 5.33 15.20 -21.21
N ARG A 309 4.96 15.19 -19.92
CA ARG A 309 3.60 15.54 -19.48
C ARG A 309 3.23 16.98 -19.80
N LEU A 310 4.17 17.91 -19.62
CA LEU A 310 3.98 19.30 -20.00
C LEU A 310 3.77 19.44 -21.51
N ILE A 311 4.48 18.68 -22.33
CA ILE A 311 4.29 18.67 -23.79
C ILE A 311 2.90 18.13 -24.16
N ASN A 312 2.45 17.03 -23.54
CA ASN A 312 1.14 16.43 -23.82
C ASN A 312 -0.02 17.33 -23.42
N ASN A 313 0.13 18.05 -22.31
CA ASN A 313 -0.91 18.93 -21.79
C ASN A 313 -0.88 20.35 -22.39
N SER A 314 0.17 20.71 -23.13
CA SER A 314 0.34 22.04 -23.69
C SER A 314 -0.47 22.22 -24.99
N SER A 315 -1.27 23.28 -25.04
CA SER A 315 -1.92 23.76 -26.26
C SER A 315 -0.99 24.61 -27.14
N GLN A 316 0.19 24.99 -26.63
CA GLN A 316 1.14 25.85 -27.34
C GLN A 316 1.91 25.06 -28.42
N THR A 317 2.23 25.73 -29.53
CA THR A 317 3.06 25.14 -30.59
C THR A 317 4.52 25.18 -30.18
N LEU A 318 5.04 24.04 -29.72
CA LEU A 318 6.44 23.86 -29.35
C LEU A 318 7.30 23.48 -30.56
N GLN A 319 8.60 23.81 -30.52
CA GLN A 319 9.53 23.35 -31.55
C GLN A 319 9.81 21.86 -31.39
N THR A 320 9.28 21.04 -32.30
CA THR A 320 9.43 19.57 -32.32
C THR A 320 10.89 19.11 -32.17
N LYS A 321 11.82 19.83 -32.79
CA LYS A 321 13.24 19.51 -32.79
C LYS A 321 13.87 19.59 -31.39
N ASN A 322 13.59 20.65 -30.61
CA ASN A 322 14.19 20.84 -29.28
C ASN A 322 13.77 19.73 -28.31
N ALA A 323 12.49 19.32 -28.36
CA ALA A 323 11.97 18.24 -27.54
C ALA A 323 12.64 16.91 -27.87
N ILE A 324 12.79 16.58 -29.16
CA ILE A 324 13.44 15.34 -29.59
C ILE A 324 14.92 15.34 -29.21
N ASP A 325 15.65 16.42 -29.50
CA ASP A 325 17.06 16.55 -29.14
C ASP A 325 17.27 16.39 -27.62
N PHE A 326 16.34 16.89 -26.81
CA PHE A 326 16.35 16.71 -25.36
C PHE A 326 16.15 15.26 -24.92
N PHE A 327 15.22 14.48 -25.49
CA PHE A 327 15.09 13.07 -25.09
C PHE A 327 16.21 12.21 -25.67
N VAL A 328 16.55 12.39 -26.94
CA VAL A 328 17.59 11.61 -27.66
C VAL A 328 18.95 11.72 -26.98
N ARG A 329 19.33 12.91 -26.48
CA ARG A 329 20.61 13.07 -25.77
C ARG A 329 20.70 12.23 -24.49
N HIS A 330 19.58 12.04 -23.76
CA HIS A 330 19.54 11.24 -22.53
C HIS A 330 19.44 9.75 -22.84
N ILE A 331 18.69 9.39 -23.89
CA ILE A 331 18.63 8.04 -24.44
C ILE A 331 20.02 7.55 -24.87
N SER A 332 20.83 8.44 -25.45
CA SER A 332 22.21 8.15 -25.90
C SER A 332 23.26 8.29 -24.78
N GLY A 333 22.83 8.54 -23.54
CA GLY A 333 23.71 8.73 -22.39
C GLY A 333 24.36 7.43 -21.90
N GLN A 334 25.29 7.53 -20.95
CA GLN A 334 25.96 6.38 -20.35
C GLN A 334 25.16 5.69 -19.24
N ASN A 335 24.18 6.39 -18.64
CA ASN A 335 23.35 5.83 -17.57
C ASN A 335 22.11 5.16 -18.15
N GLU A 336 22.03 3.84 -17.98
CA GLU A 336 20.97 2.99 -18.51
C GLU A 336 19.58 3.35 -17.95
N GLU A 337 19.46 3.58 -16.64
CA GLU A 337 18.19 3.92 -15.99
C GLU A 337 17.62 5.26 -16.49
N ILE A 338 18.49 6.23 -16.74
CA ILE A 338 18.10 7.52 -17.35
C ILE A 338 17.69 7.30 -18.80
N ALA A 339 18.41 6.48 -19.57
CA ALA A 339 18.09 6.21 -20.96
C ALA A 339 16.73 5.52 -21.11
N LEU A 340 16.41 4.56 -20.24
CA LEU A 340 15.11 3.88 -20.20
C LEU A 340 13.97 4.86 -19.87
N SER A 341 14.15 5.70 -18.85
CA SER A 341 13.15 6.72 -18.49
C SER A 341 12.99 7.81 -19.55
N ALA A 342 14.07 8.17 -20.26
CA ALA A 342 14.00 9.10 -21.39
C ALA A 342 13.26 8.48 -22.58
N ALA A 343 13.50 7.20 -22.88
CA ALA A 343 12.76 6.48 -23.92
C ALA A 343 11.27 6.35 -23.56
N TYR A 344 10.95 6.09 -22.29
CA TYR A 344 9.57 6.08 -21.82
C TYR A 344 8.91 7.46 -21.93
N ALA A 345 9.53 8.50 -21.41
CA ALA A 345 9.01 9.86 -21.53
C ALA A 345 8.81 10.25 -23.00
N MET A 346 9.73 9.86 -23.89
CA MET A 346 9.58 10.09 -25.34
C MET A 346 8.42 9.29 -25.93
N SER A 347 8.16 8.06 -25.46
CA SER A 347 7.05 7.21 -25.89
C SER A 347 5.68 7.81 -25.59
N LEU A 348 5.60 8.64 -24.55
CA LEU A 348 4.38 9.33 -24.14
C LEU A 348 4.08 10.56 -25.01
N LEU A 349 5.00 11.04 -25.85
CA LEU A 349 4.80 12.27 -26.61
C LEU A 349 3.67 12.15 -27.67
N PRO A 350 3.06 13.28 -28.09
CA PRO A 350 2.04 13.26 -29.13
C PRO A 350 2.62 12.74 -30.46
N ALA A 351 1.79 12.06 -31.28
CA ALA A 351 2.23 11.39 -32.52
C ALA A 351 3.12 12.28 -33.43
N ARG A 352 2.79 13.58 -33.55
CA ARG A 352 3.57 14.56 -34.34
C ARG A 352 5.05 14.69 -33.95
N PHE A 353 5.44 14.28 -32.74
CA PHE A 353 6.83 14.25 -32.29
C PHE A 353 7.47 12.88 -32.50
N ARG A 354 6.68 11.80 -32.41
CA ARG A 354 7.16 10.42 -32.56
C ARG A 354 7.51 10.06 -33.99
N ASP A 355 6.72 10.54 -34.97
CA ASP A 355 6.95 10.30 -36.41
C ASP A 355 8.26 10.89 -36.96
N THR A 356 8.94 11.75 -36.18
CA THR A 356 10.17 12.43 -36.57
C THR A 356 11.44 11.82 -35.97
N ILE A 357 11.33 10.72 -35.21
CA ILE A 357 12.49 10.05 -34.59
C ILE A 357 13.27 9.27 -35.67
N PRO A 358 14.54 9.60 -35.93
CA PRO A 358 15.33 8.82 -36.88
C PRO A 358 15.59 7.42 -36.33
N ALA A 359 15.25 6.38 -37.08
CA ALA A 359 15.49 4.98 -36.68
C ALA A 359 16.97 4.69 -36.35
N SER A 360 17.91 5.44 -36.95
CA SER A 360 19.35 5.36 -36.69
C SER A 360 19.77 5.90 -35.31
N GLN A 361 18.89 6.62 -34.60
CA GLN A 361 19.14 7.18 -33.28
C GLN A 361 18.52 6.37 -32.14
N ILE A 362 17.79 5.29 -32.46
CA ILE A 362 17.25 4.37 -31.44
C ILE A 362 18.38 3.43 -30.99
N PRO A 363 18.78 3.44 -29.70
CA PRO A 363 19.85 2.57 -29.19
C PRO A 363 19.59 1.09 -29.45
N ALA A 364 20.67 0.31 -29.43
CA ALA A 364 20.59 -1.14 -29.65
C ALA A 364 19.83 -1.87 -28.53
N ASP A 365 19.74 -1.28 -27.33
CA ASP A 365 19.06 -1.84 -26.16
C ASP A 365 17.60 -2.23 -26.50
N TRP A 366 17.26 -3.47 -26.16
CA TRP A 366 15.99 -4.08 -26.52
C TRP A 366 14.82 -3.50 -25.73
N ARG A 367 15.01 -3.03 -24.48
CA ARG A 367 13.94 -2.38 -23.69
C ARG A 367 13.57 -1.05 -24.33
N ILE A 368 14.58 -0.26 -24.71
CA ILE A 368 14.36 1.02 -25.39
C ILE A 368 13.61 0.83 -26.71
N LYS A 369 14.03 -0.14 -27.53
CA LYS A 369 13.33 -0.51 -28.76
C LYS A 369 11.90 -0.94 -28.49
N SER A 370 11.67 -1.85 -27.53
CA SER A 370 10.34 -2.33 -27.17
C SER A 370 9.42 -1.21 -26.70
N MET A 371 9.90 -0.24 -25.90
CA MET A 371 9.11 0.92 -25.49
C MET A 371 8.69 1.78 -26.66
N ILE A 372 9.61 2.07 -27.59
CA ILE A 372 9.31 2.89 -28.76
C ILE A 372 8.31 2.18 -29.68
N ILE A 373 8.51 0.88 -29.94
CA ILE A 373 7.59 0.07 -30.76
C ILE A 373 6.20 -0.01 -30.11
N ALA A 374 6.14 -0.23 -28.78
CA ALA A 374 4.89 -0.28 -28.04
C ALA A 374 4.12 1.05 -28.11
N ALA A 375 4.84 2.18 -28.13
CA ALA A 375 4.25 3.50 -28.26
C ALA A 375 3.54 3.68 -29.59
N ASP A 376 4.20 3.30 -30.70
CA ASP A 376 3.82 3.75 -32.04
C ASP A 376 2.50 3.18 -32.55
N ASN A 377 1.83 2.26 -31.84
CA ASN A 377 0.46 1.73 -32.05
C ASN A 377 0.09 1.26 -33.47
N THR A 378 0.97 1.46 -34.47
CA THR A 378 0.73 1.25 -35.91
C THR A 378 1.17 -0.14 -36.37
N GLN A 379 1.85 -0.89 -35.50
CA GLN A 379 2.36 -2.23 -35.78
C GLN A 379 1.80 -3.30 -34.84
N MET A 380 0.67 -3.09 -34.14
CA MET A 380 0.07 -4.18 -33.37
C MET A 380 -0.40 -5.26 -34.36
N PRO A 381 0.29 -6.42 -34.45
CA PRO A 381 -0.18 -7.49 -35.29
C PRO A 381 -1.49 -7.97 -34.66
N LYS A 382 -2.51 -8.22 -35.47
CA LYS A 382 -3.63 -9.05 -35.02
C LYS A 382 -2.99 -10.35 -34.53
N SER A 383 -3.18 -10.70 -33.25
CA SER A 383 -2.84 -12.05 -32.78
C SER A 383 -3.38 -13.04 -33.82
N PRO A 384 -2.61 -14.06 -34.21
CA PRO A 384 -3.17 -15.14 -35.00
C PRO A 384 -4.42 -15.65 -34.31
N ASP A 385 -5.49 -15.88 -35.09
CA ASP A 385 -6.65 -16.64 -34.64
C ASP A 385 -6.12 -18.00 -34.15
N GLY A 386 -5.96 -18.17 -32.84
CA GLY A 386 -5.27 -19.36 -32.32
C GLY A 386 -4.68 -19.29 -30.91
N ILE A 387 -4.78 -18.18 -30.16
CA ILE A 387 -4.55 -18.26 -28.71
C ILE A 387 -5.57 -19.28 -28.18
N SER A 388 -5.13 -20.32 -27.47
CA SER A 388 -6.00 -21.39 -26.97
C SER A 388 -7.27 -20.79 -26.34
N GLY A 389 -8.45 -21.40 -26.55
CA GLY A 389 -9.77 -20.80 -26.27
C GLY A 389 -10.02 -20.23 -24.87
N ILE A 390 -9.10 -20.41 -23.93
CA ILE A 390 -9.02 -19.77 -22.60
C ILE A 390 -8.45 -18.34 -22.60
N PHE A 391 -7.84 -17.85 -23.69
CA PHE A 391 -7.26 -16.51 -23.77
C PHE A 391 -7.82 -15.80 -25.00
N SER A 392 -8.91 -15.02 -24.86
CA SER A 392 -9.57 -14.42 -26.04
C SER A 392 -9.90 -12.93 -25.88
N LYS A 393 -9.39 -12.14 -26.87
CA LYS A 393 -9.67 -10.72 -27.27
C LYS A 393 -9.63 -9.66 -26.16
N ARG A 394 -8.88 -8.54 -26.29
CA ARG A 394 -9.17 -7.37 -27.16
C ARG A 394 -7.98 -6.37 -27.07
N PHE A 395 -7.60 -5.70 -28.17
CA PHE A 395 -6.55 -4.67 -28.19
C PHE A 395 -7.09 -3.36 -28.79
N GLU A 396 -7.66 -2.51 -27.94
CA GLU A 396 -7.89 -1.10 -28.27
C GLU A 396 -7.74 -0.30 -26.96
N SER A 397 -6.50 0.05 -26.59
CA SER A 397 -6.28 0.98 -25.49
C SER A 397 -5.22 2.01 -25.83
N ASN A 398 -5.44 3.23 -25.31
CA ASN A 398 -4.47 4.31 -25.37
C ASN A 398 -3.52 4.16 -24.17
N PRO A 399 -2.20 3.94 -24.38
CA PRO A 399 -1.25 3.72 -23.28
C PRO A 399 -1.24 4.84 -22.22
N GLU A 400 -1.61 6.07 -22.59
CA GLU A 400 -1.70 7.19 -21.63
C GLU A 400 -2.88 7.08 -20.65
N GLN A 401 -3.93 6.34 -21.01
CA GLN A 401 -5.18 6.25 -20.25
C GLN A 401 -5.43 4.84 -19.71
N ASP A 402 -4.67 3.86 -20.17
CA ASP A 402 -4.80 2.47 -19.74
C ASP A 402 -3.86 2.14 -18.57
N ALA A 403 -4.47 1.82 -17.43
CA ALA A 403 -3.74 1.42 -16.23
C ALA A 403 -2.90 0.15 -16.47
N ILE A 404 -3.38 -0.80 -17.29
CA ILE A 404 -2.65 -2.02 -17.62
C ILE A 404 -1.37 -1.68 -18.40
N ALA A 405 -1.51 -0.90 -19.48
CA ALA A 405 -0.38 -0.48 -20.31
C ALA A 405 0.69 0.21 -19.46
N LYS A 406 0.32 1.16 -18.59
CA LYS A 406 1.27 1.83 -17.69
C LYS A 406 1.98 0.85 -16.75
N GLY A 407 1.27 -0.13 -16.21
CA GLY A 407 1.87 -1.20 -15.40
C GLY A 407 2.88 -2.05 -16.17
N LEU A 408 2.57 -2.45 -17.40
CA LEU A 408 3.49 -3.19 -18.26
C LEU A 408 4.73 -2.37 -18.65
N PHE A 409 4.57 -1.07 -18.90
CA PHE A 409 5.69 -0.15 -19.11
C PHE A 409 6.55 0.00 -17.86
N TRP A 410 5.95 0.03 -16.66
CA TRP A 410 6.73 -0.01 -15.42
C TRP A 410 7.55 -1.29 -15.32
N LEU A 411 6.96 -2.46 -15.60
CA LEU A 411 7.70 -3.73 -15.62
C LEU A 411 8.87 -3.66 -16.62
N LEU A 412 8.64 -3.17 -17.84
CA LEU A 412 9.69 -3.09 -18.86
C LEU A 412 10.87 -2.19 -18.45
N ARG A 413 10.62 -1.07 -17.78
CA ARG A 413 11.68 -0.15 -17.29
C ARG A 413 12.53 -0.76 -16.18
N HIS A 414 11.96 -1.69 -15.43
CA HIS A 414 12.58 -2.28 -14.23
C HIS A 414 12.96 -3.74 -14.40
N GLN A 415 13.02 -4.23 -15.65
CA GLN A 415 13.54 -5.55 -15.96
C GLN A 415 15.09 -5.50 -15.96
N GLU A 416 15.69 -6.45 -15.25
CA GLU A 416 17.14 -6.60 -15.16
C GLU A 416 17.72 -7.12 -16.49
N PRO A 417 19.03 -6.92 -16.77
CA PRO A 417 19.65 -7.32 -18.03
C PRO A 417 19.56 -8.83 -18.36
N ASP A 418 19.52 -9.68 -17.33
CA ASP A 418 19.36 -11.13 -17.42
C ASP A 418 17.90 -11.57 -17.67
N GLY A 419 16.94 -10.65 -17.54
CA GLY A 419 15.52 -10.89 -17.79
C GLY A 419 14.65 -11.01 -16.53
N ARG A 420 15.23 -11.01 -15.33
CA ARG A 420 14.47 -11.11 -14.08
C ARG A 420 13.88 -9.77 -13.64
N TRP A 421 12.98 -9.84 -12.66
CA TRP A 421 12.62 -8.71 -11.81
C TRP A 421 13.08 -8.97 -10.38
N SER A 422 13.82 -8.02 -9.81
CA SER A 422 14.30 -8.10 -8.43
C SER A 422 13.21 -7.65 -7.46
N CYS A 423 12.80 -8.52 -6.54
CA CYS A 423 11.89 -8.12 -5.46
C CYS A 423 12.58 -7.14 -4.50
N ALA A 424 13.83 -7.40 -4.16
CA ALA A 424 14.62 -6.65 -3.17
C ALA A 424 14.82 -5.19 -3.58
N LYS A 425 15.25 -4.95 -4.82
CA LYS A 425 15.48 -3.61 -5.38
C LYS A 425 14.22 -2.73 -5.34
N HIS A 426 13.05 -3.35 -5.38
CA HIS A 426 11.75 -2.67 -5.45
C HIS A 426 10.89 -2.90 -4.20
N ASN A 427 11.50 -3.18 -3.05
CA ASN A 427 10.80 -3.37 -1.78
C ASN A 427 11.11 -2.25 -0.76
N PRO A 428 10.31 -1.16 -0.72
CA PRO A 428 10.51 -0.06 0.23
C PRO A 428 10.17 -0.43 1.69
N TYR A 429 9.54 -1.59 1.94
CA TYR A 429 9.04 -1.98 3.26
C TYR A 429 9.90 -3.00 3.98
N HIS A 430 11.12 -3.25 3.50
CA HIS A 430 12.05 -4.24 4.07
C HIS A 430 12.18 -4.13 5.61
N GLU A 431 12.08 -2.92 6.17
CA GLU A 431 12.20 -2.65 7.61
C GLU A 431 10.87 -2.48 8.37
N HIS A 432 9.72 -2.47 7.69
CA HIS A 432 8.41 -2.12 8.29
C HIS A 432 7.31 -3.18 8.07
N VAL A 433 7.66 -4.38 7.60
CA VAL A 433 6.68 -5.46 7.47
C VAL A 433 6.22 -5.91 8.87
N PRO A 434 4.91 -5.93 9.15
CA PRO A 434 4.40 -6.40 10.43
C PRO A 434 4.58 -7.92 10.64
N LEU A 435 5.05 -8.66 9.62
CA LEU A 435 5.53 -10.04 9.70
C LEU A 435 7.08 -10.08 9.64
N PRO A 436 7.79 -10.12 10.78
CA PRO A 436 9.26 -10.09 10.86
C PRO A 436 9.96 -11.32 10.25
N ALA A 437 9.21 -12.32 9.83
CA ALA A 437 9.72 -13.56 9.28
C ALA A 437 10.29 -13.42 7.86
N PHE A 438 9.98 -12.33 7.17
CA PHE A 438 10.30 -12.14 5.75
C PHE A 438 11.16 -10.90 5.47
N THR A 439 11.64 -10.22 6.52
CA THR A 439 12.19 -8.85 6.44
C THR A 439 13.67 -8.73 6.05
N TYR A 440 14.34 -9.79 5.57
CA TYR A 440 15.82 -9.75 5.39
C TYR A 440 16.41 -10.62 4.27
N GLU A 441 15.66 -11.00 3.23
CA GLU A 441 16.18 -11.96 2.25
C GLU A 441 16.06 -11.45 0.81
N ASP A 442 17.11 -10.75 0.40
CA ASP A 442 17.29 -10.22 -0.94
C ASP A 442 17.24 -11.38 -1.97
N GLU A 443 16.31 -11.29 -2.94
CA GLU A 443 16.21 -12.13 -4.15
C GLU A 443 15.61 -13.55 -4.02
N ALA A 444 15.22 -14.02 -2.82
CA ALA A 444 14.71 -15.39 -2.62
C ALA A 444 13.49 -15.76 -3.48
N VAL A 445 12.68 -14.78 -3.87
CA VAL A 445 11.42 -14.96 -4.63
C VAL A 445 11.48 -14.35 -6.04
N ASP A 446 12.67 -14.00 -6.53
CA ASP A 446 12.86 -13.44 -7.87
C ASP A 446 12.28 -14.34 -8.99
N PRO A 447 12.42 -15.68 -8.94
CA PRO A 447 11.74 -16.55 -9.90
C PRO A 447 10.21 -16.41 -9.86
N SER A 448 9.58 -16.38 -8.68
CA SER A 448 8.14 -16.16 -8.55
C SER A 448 7.68 -14.82 -9.11
N VAL A 449 8.31 -13.70 -8.72
CA VAL A 449 7.87 -12.38 -9.21
C VAL A 449 8.16 -12.20 -10.70
N THR A 450 9.22 -12.83 -11.22
CA THR A 450 9.47 -12.91 -12.66
C THR A 450 8.40 -13.73 -13.37
N GLY A 451 7.97 -14.85 -12.78
CA GLY A 451 6.85 -15.64 -13.29
C GLY A 451 5.54 -14.86 -13.34
N LEU A 452 5.24 -14.08 -12.30
CA LEU A 452 4.08 -13.17 -12.28
C LEU A 452 4.18 -12.08 -13.34
N ALA A 453 5.38 -11.52 -13.57
CA ALA A 453 5.61 -10.53 -14.63
C ALA A 453 5.40 -11.15 -16.03
N ILE A 454 5.90 -12.36 -16.27
CA ILE A 454 5.60 -13.12 -17.50
C ILE A 454 4.09 -13.27 -17.67
N LEU A 455 3.39 -13.74 -16.63
CA LEU A 455 1.93 -13.93 -16.67
C LEU A 455 1.19 -12.61 -16.95
N SER A 456 1.65 -11.47 -16.42
CA SER A 456 1.08 -10.16 -16.73
C SER A 456 1.14 -9.84 -18.23
N PHE A 457 2.29 -10.07 -18.88
CA PHE A 457 2.41 -9.88 -20.32
C PHE A 457 1.55 -10.87 -21.12
N LEU A 458 1.55 -12.16 -20.71
CA LEU A 458 0.78 -13.21 -21.37
C LEU A 458 -0.73 -12.95 -21.29
N HIS A 459 -1.24 -12.51 -20.14
CA HIS A 459 -2.67 -12.26 -19.92
C HIS A 459 -3.14 -11.03 -20.69
N SER A 460 -2.25 -10.05 -20.92
CA SER A 460 -2.45 -8.96 -21.88
C SER A 460 -2.25 -9.39 -23.35
N GLY A 461 -2.06 -10.68 -23.63
CA GLY A 461 -1.95 -11.25 -24.99
C GLY A 461 -0.59 -11.07 -25.68
N TYR A 462 0.43 -10.60 -24.97
CA TYR A 462 1.79 -10.47 -25.50
C TYR A 462 2.60 -11.73 -25.22
N THR A 463 3.47 -12.11 -26.16
CA THR A 463 4.33 -13.30 -26.01
C THR A 463 5.72 -13.01 -26.55
N HIS A 464 6.67 -13.91 -26.33
CA HIS A 464 7.99 -13.83 -26.95
C HIS A 464 7.97 -13.95 -28.49
N LYS A 465 6.82 -14.26 -29.10
CA LYS A 465 6.63 -14.33 -30.57
C LYS A 465 5.76 -13.22 -31.15
N TYR A 466 4.95 -12.55 -30.32
CA TYR A 466 3.92 -11.62 -30.77
C TYR A 466 3.85 -10.38 -29.90
N GLY A 467 3.68 -9.21 -30.54
CA GLY A 467 3.56 -7.92 -29.87
C GLY A 467 4.89 -7.19 -29.70
N PRO A 468 4.89 -6.03 -29.03
CA PRO A 468 6.07 -5.17 -28.88
C PRO A 468 7.05 -5.66 -27.79
N TYR A 469 6.60 -6.58 -26.92
CA TYR A 469 7.36 -7.07 -25.77
C TYR A 469 8.04 -8.43 -26.01
N GLN A 470 8.29 -8.80 -27.27
CA GLN A 470 8.87 -10.11 -27.63
C GLN A 470 10.21 -10.40 -26.92
N GLU A 471 11.20 -9.52 -27.09
CA GLU A 471 12.51 -9.64 -26.45
C GLU A 471 12.46 -9.61 -24.91
N PRO A 472 11.71 -8.68 -24.27
CA PRO A 472 11.48 -8.71 -22.82
C PRO A 472 11.00 -10.06 -22.29
N ILE A 473 9.96 -10.62 -22.93
CA ILE A 473 9.35 -11.89 -22.52
C ILE A 473 10.31 -13.05 -22.78
N ARG A 474 11.01 -13.05 -23.92
CA ARG A 474 12.03 -14.07 -24.24
C ARG A 474 13.11 -14.13 -23.16
N LYS A 475 13.67 -12.99 -22.76
CA LYS A 475 14.69 -12.92 -21.70
C LYS A 475 14.16 -13.38 -20.35
N ALA A 476 12.94 -13.02 -19.98
CA ALA A 476 12.33 -13.49 -18.74
C ALA A 476 12.14 -15.02 -18.72
N LEU A 477 11.75 -15.61 -19.86
CA LEU A 477 11.66 -17.07 -20.01
C LEU A 477 13.04 -17.74 -19.95
N GLU A 478 14.07 -17.15 -20.56
CA GLU A 478 15.45 -17.64 -20.46
C GLU A 478 15.97 -17.62 -19.03
N TYR A 479 15.70 -16.55 -18.28
CA TYR A 479 15.99 -16.48 -16.85
C TYR A 479 15.26 -17.59 -16.08
N MET A 480 13.95 -17.75 -16.29
CA MET A 480 13.15 -18.80 -15.65
C MET A 480 13.74 -20.20 -15.90
N ILE A 481 14.20 -20.46 -17.13
CA ILE A 481 14.86 -21.71 -17.51
C ILE A 481 16.23 -21.85 -16.85
N SER A 482 16.99 -20.77 -16.69
CA SER A 482 18.26 -20.79 -15.95
C SER A 482 18.08 -21.15 -14.47
N CYS A 483 16.91 -20.86 -13.88
CA CYS A 483 16.53 -21.28 -12.54
C CYS A 483 16.06 -22.75 -12.46
N GLN A 484 15.91 -23.45 -13.60
CA GLN A 484 15.39 -24.82 -13.63
C GLN A 484 16.52 -25.86 -13.46
N ALA A 485 16.47 -26.63 -12.37
CA ALA A 485 17.40 -27.70 -12.07
C ALA A 485 17.21 -28.94 -12.97
N ASP A 486 18.13 -29.90 -12.85
CA ASP A 486 18.11 -31.17 -13.59
C ASP A 486 16.86 -32.03 -13.35
N ASP A 487 16.25 -31.91 -12.18
CA ASP A 487 15.00 -32.58 -11.81
C ASP A 487 13.73 -31.78 -12.14
N GLY A 488 13.87 -30.61 -12.79
CA GLY A 488 12.78 -29.73 -13.19
C GLY A 488 12.32 -28.74 -12.13
N GLN A 489 12.89 -28.76 -10.92
CA GLN A 489 12.61 -27.75 -9.90
C GLN A 489 13.03 -26.37 -10.41
N ILE A 490 12.18 -25.35 -10.22
CA ILE A 490 12.53 -23.97 -10.57
C ILE A 490 12.76 -23.21 -9.27
N ASN A 491 13.98 -22.75 -9.04
CA ASN A 491 14.36 -22.00 -7.84
C ASN A 491 15.70 -21.27 -8.05
N ILE A 492 16.06 -20.36 -7.14
CA ILE A 492 17.43 -19.81 -7.10
C ILE A 492 18.46 -20.90 -6.74
N GLU A 493 19.69 -20.77 -7.25
CA GLU A 493 20.75 -21.78 -7.07
C GLU A 493 21.13 -21.96 -5.58
N LYS A 494 21.41 -23.22 -5.19
CA LYS A 494 21.59 -23.69 -3.80
C LYS A 494 22.64 -22.89 -3.01
N GLY A 495 22.22 -21.85 -2.30
CA GLY A 495 23.06 -21.13 -1.32
C GLY A 495 22.27 -20.45 -0.21
N HIS A 496 21.03 -20.06 -0.46
CA HIS A 496 20.20 -19.33 0.50
C HIS A 496 19.25 -20.32 1.19
N ARG A 497 19.73 -20.96 2.26
CA ARG A 497 18.84 -21.61 3.22
C ARG A 497 18.30 -20.54 4.15
N HIS A 498 16.99 -20.33 4.09
CA HIS A 498 16.25 -19.55 5.07
C HIS A 498 16.56 -20.12 6.47
N THR A 499 17.05 -19.29 7.38
CA THR A 499 17.40 -19.73 8.75
C THR A 499 16.46 -19.18 9.82
N ARG A 500 15.39 -18.47 9.43
CA ARG A 500 14.42 -17.92 10.38
C ARG A 500 13.14 -18.73 10.45
N THR A 501 12.78 -19.10 11.67
CA THR A 501 11.52 -19.76 12.00
C THR A 501 10.51 -18.67 12.37
N CYS A 502 9.41 -18.53 11.64
CA CYS A 502 8.37 -17.53 11.95
C CYS A 502 7.53 -17.89 13.18
N LEU A 503 7.76 -19.08 13.73
CA LEU A 503 7.13 -19.60 14.93
C LEU A 503 8.19 -20.07 15.91
N SER A 504 7.89 -19.98 17.21
CA SER A 504 8.68 -20.56 18.30
C SER A 504 8.83 -22.09 18.25
N MET A 505 8.36 -22.72 17.17
CA MET A 505 8.24 -24.18 16.98
C MET A 505 9.36 -24.79 16.11
N GLY A 506 10.32 -24.02 15.61
CA GLY A 506 11.50 -24.60 14.96
C GLY A 506 11.27 -25.14 13.53
N GLU A 507 10.26 -24.66 12.81
CA GLU A 507 9.97 -25.09 11.43
C GLU A 507 10.92 -24.42 10.42
N ASP A 508 11.61 -25.24 9.61
CA ASP A 508 12.54 -24.80 8.57
C ASP A 508 11.78 -24.25 7.34
N HIS A 509 11.63 -22.93 7.26
CA HIS A 509 10.98 -22.25 6.14
C HIS A 509 11.88 -22.11 4.89
N GLY A 510 13.05 -22.77 4.83
CA GLY A 510 13.87 -22.85 3.61
C GLY A 510 13.16 -23.46 2.40
N ILE A 511 11.99 -24.08 2.62
CA ILE A 511 11.13 -24.71 1.62
C ILE A 511 10.10 -23.72 1.03
N VAL A 512 9.86 -22.57 1.70
CA VAL A 512 8.76 -21.64 1.38
C VAL A 512 8.94 -20.93 0.02
N PRO A 513 10.06 -20.24 -0.26
CA PRO A 513 10.26 -19.63 -1.58
C PRO A 513 10.28 -20.68 -2.70
N VAL A 514 10.77 -21.90 -2.40
CA VAL A 514 10.94 -22.97 -3.38
C VAL A 514 9.62 -23.38 -4.03
N ARG A 515 8.55 -23.54 -3.23
CA ARG A 515 7.24 -23.98 -3.76
C ARG A 515 6.58 -22.89 -4.61
N TYR A 516 6.64 -21.63 -4.17
CA TYR A 516 6.14 -20.52 -4.97
C TYR A 516 6.96 -20.31 -6.25
N ASN A 517 8.29 -20.38 -6.16
CA ASN A 517 9.19 -20.24 -7.31
C ASN A 517 8.87 -21.33 -8.34
N HIS A 518 8.75 -22.58 -7.88
CA HIS A 518 8.45 -23.70 -8.75
C HIS A 518 7.07 -23.61 -9.38
N ASN A 519 6.00 -23.41 -8.60
CA ASN A 519 4.64 -23.53 -9.12
C ASN A 519 4.26 -22.34 -10.00
N ILE A 520 4.63 -21.11 -9.62
CA ILE A 520 4.41 -19.93 -10.46
C ILE A 520 5.27 -20.01 -11.73
N GLY A 521 6.53 -20.44 -11.61
CA GLY A 521 7.42 -20.66 -12.76
C GLY A 521 6.88 -21.72 -13.72
N THR A 522 6.32 -22.82 -13.18
CA THR A 522 5.66 -23.87 -13.96
C THR A 522 4.46 -23.32 -14.72
N GLN A 523 3.60 -22.54 -14.05
CA GLN A 523 2.48 -21.87 -14.70
C GLN A 523 2.93 -20.97 -15.85
N ALA A 524 3.94 -20.12 -15.62
CA ALA A 524 4.47 -19.21 -16.64
C ALA A 524 5.03 -19.95 -17.87
N LEU A 525 5.84 -21.00 -17.68
CA LEU A 525 6.41 -21.79 -18.79
C LEU A 525 5.31 -22.52 -19.57
N VAL A 526 4.34 -23.13 -18.87
CA VAL A 526 3.27 -23.89 -19.49
C VAL A 526 2.31 -22.98 -20.25
N GLU A 527 1.94 -21.82 -19.71
CA GLU A 527 1.08 -20.85 -20.41
C GLU A 527 1.79 -20.23 -21.62
N ALA A 528 3.06 -19.85 -21.48
CA ALA A 528 3.85 -19.37 -22.60
C ALA A 528 3.90 -20.41 -23.74
N TYR A 529 4.15 -21.68 -23.42
CA TYR A 529 4.09 -22.75 -24.41
C TYR A 529 2.68 -22.99 -24.95
N ALA A 530 1.65 -22.94 -24.10
CA ALA A 530 0.27 -23.16 -24.50
C ALA A 530 -0.19 -22.13 -25.55
N MET A 531 0.18 -20.86 -25.36
CA MET A 531 -0.15 -19.74 -26.24
C MET A 531 0.66 -19.72 -27.54
N THR A 532 1.91 -20.22 -27.53
CA THR A 532 2.85 -20.03 -28.66
C THR A 532 3.18 -21.30 -29.44
N LYS A 533 3.05 -22.47 -28.81
CA LYS A 533 3.54 -23.78 -29.29
C LYS A 533 4.99 -23.72 -29.77
N ASP A 534 5.83 -22.94 -29.08
CA ASP A 534 7.22 -22.77 -29.48
C ASP A 534 8.09 -23.95 -28.99
N ASP A 535 8.75 -24.64 -29.91
CA ASP A 535 9.39 -25.94 -29.65
C ASP A 535 10.50 -25.85 -28.58
N TRP A 536 11.17 -24.70 -28.46
CA TRP A 536 12.24 -24.54 -27.48
C TRP A 536 11.73 -24.50 -26.04
N LEU A 537 10.46 -24.14 -25.80
CA LEU A 537 9.84 -24.14 -24.46
C LEU A 537 9.35 -25.53 -24.03
N LEU A 538 9.01 -26.39 -24.99
CA LEU A 538 8.45 -27.73 -24.75
C LEU A 538 9.23 -28.55 -23.70
N PRO A 539 10.57 -28.75 -23.82
CA PRO A 539 11.29 -29.57 -22.85
C PRO A 539 11.25 -28.99 -21.44
N TYR A 540 11.30 -27.67 -21.29
CA TYR A 540 11.32 -27.01 -19.97
C TYR A 540 9.95 -26.98 -19.31
N ALA A 541 8.89 -26.73 -20.08
CA ALA A 541 7.51 -26.80 -19.62
C ALA A 541 7.13 -28.23 -19.19
N GLN A 542 7.53 -29.24 -19.98
CA GLN A 542 7.32 -30.65 -19.61
C GLN A 542 8.08 -31.01 -18.34
N LYS A 543 9.36 -30.64 -18.25
CA LYS A 543 10.20 -30.95 -17.09
C LYS A 543 9.68 -30.30 -15.80
N ALA A 544 9.11 -29.10 -15.88
CA ALA A 544 8.49 -28.43 -14.74
C ALA A 544 7.26 -29.20 -14.23
N LEU A 545 6.38 -29.64 -15.14
CA LEU A 545 5.23 -30.49 -14.80
C LEU A 545 5.69 -31.83 -14.21
N ASP A 546 6.70 -32.46 -14.82
CA ASP A 546 7.27 -33.73 -14.39
C ASP A 546 7.87 -33.64 -12.97
N HIS A 547 8.51 -32.51 -12.61
CA HIS A 547 9.04 -32.30 -11.26
C HIS A 547 7.93 -32.46 -10.22
N SER A 548 6.85 -31.69 -10.37
CA SER A 548 5.70 -31.74 -9.47
C SER A 548 5.04 -33.11 -9.46
N HIS A 549 4.85 -33.74 -10.63
CA HIS A 549 4.30 -35.09 -10.74
C HIS A 549 5.13 -36.15 -10.00
N ASN A 550 6.46 -36.08 -10.10
CA ASN A 550 7.36 -37.09 -9.54
C ASN A 550 7.60 -36.94 -8.03
N ARG A 551 7.05 -35.91 -7.37
CA ARG A 551 7.15 -35.75 -5.92
C ARG A 551 6.38 -36.86 -5.20
N THR A 552 7.08 -37.58 -4.33
CA THR A 552 6.49 -38.62 -3.46
C THR A 552 5.79 -38.03 -2.23
N GLU A 553 6.16 -36.81 -1.84
CA GLU A 553 5.50 -36.05 -0.78
C GLU A 553 4.21 -35.42 -1.32
N GLU A 554 3.06 -36.00 -0.98
CA GLU A 554 1.74 -35.49 -1.38
C GLU A 554 1.53 -34.04 -0.93
N THR A 555 2.15 -33.63 0.18
CA THR A 555 2.14 -32.25 0.68
C THR A 555 2.88 -31.27 -0.23
N PHE A 556 3.92 -31.68 -0.96
CA PHE A 556 4.65 -30.78 -1.86
C PHE A 556 3.83 -30.46 -3.12
N LYS A 557 3.08 -31.45 -3.62
CA LYS A 557 2.20 -31.30 -4.79
C LYS A 557 1.08 -30.30 -4.54
N TRP A 558 0.53 -30.34 -3.32
CA TRP A 558 -0.75 -29.70 -3.04
C TRP A 558 -0.75 -28.70 -1.90
N SER A 559 0.27 -28.61 -1.06
CA SER A 559 0.29 -27.68 0.08
C SER A 559 1.62 -26.94 0.13
N PHE A 560 1.70 -25.98 1.04
CA PHE A 560 2.87 -25.22 1.42
C PHE A 560 3.42 -25.64 2.77
N TYR A 561 2.52 -25.95 3.71
CA TYR A 561 2.85 -26.47 5.03
C TYR A 561 2.95 -28.00 5.03
N LEU A 562 3.58 -28.55 6.09
CA LEU A 562 3.52 -29.99 6.37
C LEU A 562 2.07 -30.44 6.62
N GLU A 563 1.25 -29.56 7.19
CA GLU A 563 -0.20 -29.72 7.20
C GLU A 563 -0.78 -29.44 5.79
N PRO A 564 -1.56 -30.38 5.21
CA PRO A 564 -1.97 -30.35 3.81
C PRO A 564 -3.22 -29.47 3.60
N THR A 565 -3.12 -28.19 3.94
CA THR A 565 -4.24 -27.24 3.89
C THR A 565 -3.97 -25.96 3.10
N ASP A 566 -2.80 -25.78 2.46
CA ASP A 566 -2.55 -24.58 1.65
C ASP A 566 -3.01 -24.69 0.20
N ILE A 567 -3.66 -23.65 -0.30
CA ILE A 567 -4.10 -23.49 -1.69
C ILE A 567 -3.21 -22.52 -2.49
N GLY A 568 -2.35 -21.74 -1.83
CA GLY A 568 -1.51 -20.70 -2.43
C GLY A 568 -0.63 -21.18 -3.58
N PRO A 569 0.46 -21.94 -3.34
CA PRO A 569 1.29 -22.48 -4.43
C PRO A 569 0.52 -23.42 -5.36
N SER A 570 -0.48 -24.10 -4.83
CA SER A 570 -1.24 -25.15 -5.53
C SER A 570 -2.14 -24.59 -6.61
N SER A 571 -2.60 -23.35 -6.45
CA SER A 571 -3.39 -22.66 -7.47
C SER A 571 -2.63 -22.56 -8.78
N SER A 572 -1.35 -22.15 -8.76
CA SER A 572 -0.53 -22.02 -9.95
C SER A 572 -0.28 -23.36 -10.63
N TYR A 573 -0.02 -24.42 -9.86
CA TYR A 573 0.16 -25.75 -10.44
C TYR A 573 -1.14 -26.29 -11.07
N ILE A 574 -2.29 -26.12 -10.40
CA ILE A 574 -3.60 -26.52 -10.95
C ILE A 574 -3.92 -25.74 -12.23
N THR A 575 -3.62 -24.44 -12.26
CA THR A 575 -3.77 -23.62 -13.47
C THR A 575 -2.85 -24.10 -14.60
N ALA A 576 -1.60 -24.46 -14.29
CA ALA A 576 -0.68 -25.05 -15.26
C ALA A 576 -1.20 -26.38 -15.83
N LEU A 577 -1.76 -27.26 -14.99
CA LEU A 577 -2.40 -28.51 -15.43
C LEU A 577 -3.56 -28.24 -16.40
N GLU A 578 -4.39 -27.23 -16.12
CA GLU A 578 -5.48 -26.85 -17.03
C GLU A 578 -4.95 -26.32 -18.36
N ALA A 579 -3.99 -25.39 -18.33
CA ALA A 579 -3.37 -24.84 -19.53
C ALA A 579 -2.73 -25.93 -20.40
N ALA A 580 -2.07 -26.91 -19.77
CA ALA A 580 -1.41 -28.02 -20.45
C ALA A 580 -2.38 -28.93 -21.25
N LYS A 581 -3.66 -29.02 -20.89
CA LYS A 581 -4.68 -29.81 -21.63
C LYS A 581 -4.86 -29.37 -23.08
N TYR A 582 -4.67 -28.08 -23.34
CA TYR A 582 -4.82 -27.49 -24.67
C TYR A 582 -3.50 -27.53 -25.46
N THR A 583 -2.59 -28.42 -25.08
CA THR A 583 -1.25 -28.54 -25.64
C THR A 583 -0.89 -30.01 -25.95
N GLY A 584 0.33 -30.24 -26.43
CA GLY A 584 0.94 -31.58 -26.53
C GLY A 584 1.74 -32.02 -25.30
N LEU A 585 1.71 -31.25 -24.20
CA LEU A 585 2.35 -31.63 -22.94
C LEU A 585 1.65 -32.84 -22.34
N LYS A 586 2.44 -33.72 -21.74
CA LYS A 586 1.95 -34.91 -21.04
C LYS A 586 1.54 -34.51 -19.64
N VAL A 587 0.24 -34.65 -19.35
CA VAL A 587 -0.33 -34.47 -18.02
C VAL A 587 -0.85 -35.83 -17.54
N ALA A 588 -0.40 -36.26 -16.36
CA ALA A 588 -0.90 -37.50 -15.77
C ALA A 588 -2.36 -37.31 -15.33
N PRO A 589 -3.30 -38.21 -15.71
CA PRO A 589 -4.69 -38.15 -15.27
C PRO A 589 -4.82 -38.10 -13.74
N GLU A 590 -3.89 -38.72 -13.02
CA GLU A 590 -3.85 -38.77 -11.57
C GLU A 590 -3.63 -37.40 -10.93
N ASP A 591 -2.86 -36.51 -11.56
CA ASP A 591 -2.62 -35.16 -11.05
C ASP A 591 -3.89 -34.31 -11.18
N TYR A 592 -4.60 -34.41 -12.31
CA TYR A 592 -5.86 -33.70 -12.48
C TYR A 592 -6.93 -34.17 -11.48
N GLN A 593 -7.07 -35.48 -11.30
CA GLN A 593 -7.97 -36.02 -10.29
C GLN A 593 -7.51 -35.67 -8.86
N GLY A 594 -6.20 -35.60 -8.65
CA GLY A 594 -5.57 -35.16 -7.40
C GLY A 594 -5.96 -33.72 -7.05
N ALA A 595 -5.91 -32.81 -8.02
CA ALA A 595 -6.33 -31.43 -7.86
C ALA A 595 -7.79 -31.33 -7.40
N GLN A 596 -8.70 -32.09 -8.04
CA GLN A 596 -10.11 -32.10 -7.66
C GLN A 596 -10.33 -32.69 -6.26
N ARG A 597 -9.65 -33.79 -5.91
CA ARG A 597 -9.69 -34.37 -4.55
C ARG A 597 -9.15 -33.39 -3.51
N TYR A 598 -8.09 -32.67 -3.85
CA TYR A 598 -7.48 -31.69 -2.96
C TYR A 598 -8.40 -30.50 -2.70
N LEU A 599 -8.96 -29.89 -3.76
CA LEU A 599 -9.97 -28.84 -3.62
C LEU A 599 -11.16 -29.30 -2.80
N GLN A 600 -11.63 -30.55 -3.01
CA GLN A 600 -12.70 -31.12 -2.22
C GLN A 600 -12.34 -31.28 -0.74
N LYS A 601 -11.12 -31.73 -0.44
CA LYS A 601 -10.60 -31.86 0.93
C LYS A 601 -10.55 -30.52 1.66
N LEU A 602 -10.13 -29.45 0.99
CA LEU A 602 -10.04 -28.13 1.59
C LEU A 602 -11.40 -27.45 1.79
N THR A 603 -12.45 -27.93 1.14
CA THR A 603 -13.73 -27.24 1.13
C THR A 603 -14.57 -27.64 2.32
N ASP A 604 -14.99 -26.64 3.08
CA ASP A 604 -15.99 -26.81 4.13
C ASP A 604 -17.32 -27.30 3.52
N PRO A 605 -17.82 -28.48 3.92
CA PRO A 605 -19.00 -29.08 3.30
C PRO A 605 -20.31 -28.33 3.61
N GLU A 606 -20.30 -27.39 4.57
CA GLU A 606 -21.49 -26.61 4.94
C GLU A 606 -21.55 -25.26 4.24
N SER A 607 -20.45 -24.50 4.27
CA SER A 607 -20.35 -23.14 3.76
C SER A 607 -19.74 -23.03 2.37
N GLY A 608 -19.04 -24.06 1.88
CA GLY A 608 -18.32 -24.02 0.60
C GLY A 608 -17.02 -23.22 0.62
N ARG A 609 -16.64 -22.67 1.77
CA ARG A 609 -15.37 -21.93 1.97
C ARG A 609 -14.18 -22.88 1.92
N ILE A 610 -13.02 -22.35 1.53
CA ILE A 610 -11.77 -23.11 1.59
C ILE A 610 -11.14 -22.93 2.97
N ILE A 611 -11.07 -24.01 3.74
CA ILE A 611 -10.39 -24.06 5.03
C ILE A 611 -8.90 -24.21 4.76
N HIS A 612 -8.24 -23.08 4.64
CA HIS A 612 -6.80 -22.99 4.70
C HIS A 612 -6.38 -22.82 6.17
N ILE A 613 -5.58 -23.73 6.72
CA ILE A 613 -5.00 -23.59 8.06
C ILE A 613 -3.59 -23.06 7.88
N CYS A 614 -3.36 -21.85 8.37
CA CYS A 614 -2.08 -21.15 8.30
C CYS A 614 -1.81 -20.52 9.65
N PRO A 615 -0.62 -20.66 10.25
CA PRO A 615 -0.29 -20.04 11.54
C PRO A 615 -0.42 -18.51 11.55
N ILE A 616 -0.61 -17.90 10.39
CA ILE A 616 -0.95 -16.51 10.18
C ILE A 616 -2.50 -16.39 10.24
N PRO A 617 -3.09 -15.73 11.26
CA PRO A 617 -4.54 -15.66 11.48
C PRO A 617 -5.38 -15.23 10.26
N TRP A 618 -4.75 -14.47 9.36
CA TRP A 618 -5.32 -13.91 8.13
C TRP A 618 -5.69 -14.95 7.08
N CYS A 619 -5.03 -16.11 7.08
CA CYS A 619 -5.24 -17.14 6.06
C CYS A 619 -6.17 -18.27 6.56
N PHE A 620 -6.65 -18.21 7.81
CA PHE A 620 -7.59 -19.20 8.37
C PHE A 620 -8.99 -19.09 7.76
N GLY A 621 -9.27 -19.87 6.72
CA GLY A 621 -10.59 -19.88 6.06
C GLY A 621 -10.99 -18.52 5.44
N GLY A 622 -9.99 -17.70 5.11
CA GLY A 622 -10.12 -16.29 4.72
C GLY A 622 -10.64 -16.04 3.29
N TYR A 623 -10.67 -14.76 2.92
CA TYR A 623 -11.16 -14.30 1.61
C TYR A 623 -10.27 -14.78 0.45
N ASP A 624 -8.96 -14.79 0.64
CA ASP A 624 -7.96 -15.20 -0.37
C ASP A 624 -8.08 -16.67 -0.75
N SER A 625 -8.15 -17.56 0.23
CA SER A 625 -8.22 -19.00 0.05
C SER A 625 -9.57 -19.38 -0.56
N THR A 626 -10.65 -18.76 -0.09
CA THR A 626 -11.99 -18.99 -0.61
C THR A 626 -12.14 -18.50 -2.05
N SER A 627 -11.66 -17.29 -2.39
CA SER A 627 -11.71 -16.80 -3.77
C SER A 627 -10.87 -17.67 -4.72
N THR A 628 -9.68 -18.09 -4.27
CA THR A 628 -8.81 -19.02 -5.01
C THR A 628 -9.52 -20.34 -5.30
N GLY A 629 -10.15 -20.97 -4.29
CA GLY A 629 -10.84 -22.24 -4.49
C GLY A 629 -12.07 -22.15 -5.39
N ILE A 630 -12.84 -21.07 -5.31
CA ILE A 630 -13.98 -20.83 -6.23
C ILE A 630 -13.47 -20.78 -7.67
N PHE A 631 -12.43 -19.97 -7.95
CA PHE A 631 -11.84 -19.89 -9.28
C PHE A 631 -11.35 -21.26 -9.77
N LEU A 632 -10.57 -21.99 -8.98
CA LEU A 632 -10.02 -23.29 -9.39
C LEU A 632 -11.12 -24.34 -9.62
N ARG A 633 -12.26 -24.25 -8.91
CA ARG A 633 -13.43 -25.09 -9.15
C ARG A 633 -14.08 -24.77 -10.50
N PHE A 634 -14.25 -23.49 -10.86
CA PHE A 634 -14.71 -23.11 -12.19
C PHE A 634 -13.75 -23.56 -13.30
N LEU A 635 -12.45 -23.34 -13.07
CA LEU A 635 -11.40 -23.69 -14.02
C LEU A 635 -11.42 -25.19 -14.34
N THR A 636 -11.39 -26.03 -13.30
CA THR A 636 -11.39 -27.50 -13.40
C THR A 636 -12.76 -28.12 -13.70
N GLY A 637 -13.79 -27.31 -13.96
CA GLY A 637 -15.13 -27.77 -14.32
C GLY A 637 -15.83 -28.56 -13.21
N TYR A 638 -15.60 -28.21 -11.95
CA TYR A 638 -16.29 -28.83 -10.82
C TYR A 638 -17.81 -28.56 -10.90
N GLU A 639 -18.60 -29.63 -10.88
CA GLU A 639 -20.05 -29.57 -10.92
C GLU A 639 -20.61 -29.32 -9.50
N ASP A 640 -21.15 -28.12 -9.25
CA ASP A 640 -21.68 -27.75 -7.94
C ASP A 640 -23.08 -28.31 -7.66
N LYS A 641 -23.15 -29.61 -7.33
CA LYS A 641 -24.43 -30.31 -7.04
C LYS A 641 -25.08 -29.90 -5.72
N THR A 642 -24.31 -29.33 -4.81
CA THR A 642 -24.72 -29.03 -3.42
C THR A 642 -24.92 -27.53 -3.17
N GLY A 643 -24.66 -26.68 -4.18
CA GLY A 643 -24.77 -25.23 -4.09
C GLY A 643 -23.66 -24.58 -3.25
N LEU A 644 -22.52 -25.26 -3.07
CA LEU A 644 -21.41 -24.78 -2.24
C LEU A 644 -20.70 -23.56 -2.85
N GLN A 645 -20.55 -23.49 -4.17
CA GLN A 645 -19.95 -22.32 -4.82
C GLN A 645 -20.84 -21.09 -4.61
N LYS A 646 -22.16 -21.26 -4.75
CA LYS A 646 -23.11 -20.18 -4.48
C LYS A 646 -23.01 -19.67 -3.04
N LYS A 647 -22.96 -20.56 -2.04
CA LYS A 647 -22.81 -20.18 -0.63
C LYS A 647 -21.49 -19.45 -0.36
N ALA A 648 -20.39 -19.93 -0.94
CA ALA A 648 -19.08 -19.30 -0.79
C ALA A 648 -19.04 -17.90 -1.43
N ILE A 649 -19.67 -17.72 -2.59
CA ILE A 649 -19.83 -16.41 -3.22
C ILE A 649 -20.71 -15.49 -2.37
N GLU A 650 -21.86 -15.97 -1.87
CA GLU A 650 -22.75 -15.20 -0.98
C GLU A 650 -22.02 -14.71 0.28
N TRP A 651 -21.08 -15.51 0.78
CA TRP A 651 -20.24 -15.13 1.90
C TRP A 651 -19.17 -14.08 1.54
N LEU A 652 -18.60 -14.11 0.32
CA LEU A 652 -17.63 -13.11 -0.14
C LEU A 652 -18.26 -11.75 -0.50
N MET A 653 -19.52 -11.73 -0.95
CA MET A 653 -20.17 -10.51 -1.44
C MET A 653 -20.13 -9.28 -0.50
N PRO A 654 -20.25 -9.42 0.83
CA PRO A 654 -20.12 -8.28 1.74
C PRO A 654 -18.70 -7.72 1.86
N HIS A 655 -17.68 -8.48 1.44
CA HIS A 655 -16.26 -8.18 1.60
C HIS A 655 -15.69 -7.59 0.30
N GLN A 656 -16.02 -6.32 0.06
CA GLN A 656 -15.61 -5.61 -1.15
C GLN A 656 -14.13 -5.20 -1.08
N PRO A 657 -13.47 -4.98 -2.23
CA PRO A 657 -12.08 -4.53 -2.25
C PRO A 657 -11.99 -3.12 -1.65
N VAL A 658 -11.18 -2.96 -0.61
CA VAL A 658 -10.91 -1.66 0.03
C VAL A 658 -9.41 -1.42 0.12
N TRP A 659 -8.97 -0.21 -0.21
CA TRP A 659 -7.57 0.20 0.00
C TRP A 659 -7.30 0.55 1.48
N ASN A 660 -7.45 -0.45 2.36
CA ASN A 660 -7.17 -0.30 3.78
C ASN A 660 -5.82 -0.94 4.13
N VAL A 661 -4.82 -0.08 4.34
CA VAL A 661 -3.43 -0.45 4.66
C VAL A 661 -3.17 -0.54 6.17
N HIS A 662 -4.14 -0.13 7.01
CA HIS A 662 -4.01 -0.18 8.45
C HIS A 662 -4.45 -1.54 8.97
N PHE A 663 -3.48 -2.38 9.29
CA PHE A 663 -3.75 -3.63 9.99
C PHE A 663 -2.85 -3.76 11.22
N ILE A 664 -3.47 -3.97 12.37
CA ILE A 664 -2.77 -4.29 13.62
C ILE A 664 -2.77 -5.81 13.71
N ILE A 665 -1.59 -6.44 13.69
CA ILE A 665 -1.47 -7.87 14.03
C ILE A 665 -1.71 -8.00 15.54
N PRO A 666 -2.79 -8.67 15.99
CA PRO A 666 -2.99 -8.90 17.41
C PRO A 666 -1.83 -9.73 17.94
N LYS A 667 -1.17 -9.26 19.00
CA LYS A 667 0.05 -9.87 19.53
C LYS A 667 -0.20 -11.19 20.29
N VAL A 668 -1.38 -11.81 20.17
CA VAL A 668 -1.74 -13.00 20.94
C VAL A 668 -2.54 -13.96 20.08
N ALA A 669 -1.99 -15.17 19.91
CA ALA A 669 -2.57 -16.32 19.22
C ALA A 669 -3.79 -16.94 19.95
N GLU A 670 -4.36 -16.26 20.95
CA GLU A 670 -5.42 -16.82 21.80
C GLU A 670 -6.82 -16.64 21.22
N ASP A 671 -7.03 -15.64 20.36
CA ASP A 671 -8.25 -15.50 19.55
C ASP A 671 -7.86 -15.54 18.07
N LEU A 672 -7.87 -16.73 17.47
CA LEU A 672 -7.72 -17.01 16.03
C LEU A 672 -8.89 -16.43 15.19
N THR A 673 -9.56 -15.38 15.68
CA THR A 673 -10.74 -14.80 15.07
C THR A 673 -10.33 -13.68 14.11
N ILE A 674 -10.48 -13.99 12.82
CA ILE A 674 -10.96 -13.13 11.72
C ILE A 674 -10.74 -11.63 11.94
N VAL A 675 -9.94 -11.03 11.06
CA VAL A 675 -9.86 -9.57 10.89
C VAL A 675 -11.28 -9.01 10.85
N LYS A 676 -11.63 -8.11 11.78
CA LYS A 676 -12.98 -7.55 11.81
C LYS A 676 -13.26 -6.59 10.65
N ASP A 677 -12.20 -6.12 9.98
CA ASP A 677 -12.25 -5.14 8.90
C ASP A 677 -11.63 -5.70 7.62
N ASP A 678 -12.16 -5.31 6.46
CA ASP A 678 -11.58 -5.64 5.16
C ASP A 678 -10.24 -4.91 4.98
N ILE A 679 -9.25 -5.58 4.38
CA ILE A 679 -7.89 -5.06 4.17
C ILE A 679 -7.43 -5.20 2.72
N LEU A 680 -6.39 -4.45 2.36
CA LEU A 680 -5.72 -4.57 1.07
C LEU A 680 -5.01 -5.94 0.93
N ASN A 681 -5.51 -6.78 0.02
CA ASN A 681 -4.95 -8.09 -0.29
C ASN A 681 -4.99 -8.37 -1.81
N TYR A 682 -3.89 -8.06 -2.50
CA TYR A 682 -3.74 -8.23 -3.94
C TYR A 682 -3.99 -9.66 -4.44
N TRP A 683 -3.59 -10.67 -3.66
CA TRP A 683 -3.85 -12.08 -4.00
C TRP A 683 -5.35 -12.36 -4.01
N HIS A 684 -6.04 -12.01 -2.92
CA HIS A 684 -7.49 -12.13 -2.85
C HIS A 684 -8.15 -11.41 -4.02
N TRP A 685 -7.70 -10.19 -4.32
CA TRP A 685 -8.30 -9.38 -5.38
C TRP A 685 -8.22 -10.04 -6.75
N TYR A 686 -7.05 -10.58 -7.11
CA TYR A 686 -6.87 -11.29 -8.36
C TYR A 686 -7.76 -12.54 -8.46
N TYR A 687 -7.69 -13.44 -7.48
CA TYR A 687 -8.46 -14.68 -7.54
C TYR A 687 -9.97 -14.45 -7.41
N CYS A 688 -10.38 -13.41 -6.71
CA CYS A 688 -11.79 -13.02 -6.63
C CYS A 688 -12.28 -12.44 -7.95
N SER A 689 -11.47 -11.64 -8.64
CA SER A 689 -11.76 -11.20 -10.01
C SER A 689 -11.84 -12.36 -10.99
N LEU A 690 -10.92 -13.33 -10.90
CA LEU A 690 -11.00 -14.54 -11.73
C LEU A 690 -12.27 -15.35 -11.43
N ALA A 691 -12.60 -15.58 -10.16
CA ALA A 691 -13.83 -16.26 -9.75
C ALA A 691 -15.09 -15.52 -10.25
N TYR A 692 -15.08 -14.20 -10.18
CA TYR A 692 -16.16 -13.33 -10.67
C TYR A 692 -16.40 -13.53 -12.17
N TRP A 693 -15.34 -13.41 -12.98
CA TRP A 693 -15.42 -13.48 -14.44
C TRP A 693 -15.66 -14.91 -14.98
N ASN A 694 -15.25 -15.95 -14.25
CA ASN A 694 -15.35 -17.35 -14.69
C ASN A 694 -16.61 -18.09 -14.21
N GLY A 695 -17.61 -17.36 -13.68
CA GLY A 695 -18.92 -17.92 -13.33
C GLY A 695 -19.59 -17.24 -12.13
N GLY A 696 -18.82 -16.54 -11.29
CA GLY A 696 -19.34 -15.87 -10.11
C GLY A 696 -20.42 -14.84 -10.42
N ARG A 697 -20.22 -14.01 -11.45
CA ARG A 697 -21.20 -13.00 -11.91
C ARG A 697 -22.50 -13.63 -12.42
N ASP A 698 -22.45 -14.84 -12.99
CA ASP A 698 -23.63 -15.52 -13.53
C ASP A 698 -24.44 -16.15 -12.39
N ILE A 699 -23.77 -16.62 -11.34
CA ILE A 699 -24.40 -17.09 -10.10
C ILE A 699 -24.99 -15.93 -9.30
N LYS A 700 -24.33 -14.76 -9.28
CA LYS A 700 -24.71 -13.54 -8.56
C LYS A 700 -24.59 -12.28 -9.43
N PRO A 701 -25.60 -11.97 -10.26
CA PRO A 701 -25.59 -10.79 -11.12
C PRO A 701 -25.55 -9.46 -10.36
N GLU A 702 -26.00 -9.44 -9.11
CA GLU A 702 -25.96 -8.28 -8.23
C GLU A 702 -24.58 -7.98 -7.64
N TRP A 703 -23.59 -8.87 -7.83
CA TRP A 703 -22.24 -8.68 -7.33
C TRP A 703 -21.47 -7.66 -8.20
N ASN A 704 -21.10 -6.52 -7.62
CA ASN A 704 -20.44 -5.39 -8.29
C ASN A 704 -18.90 -5.42 -8.21
N TRP A 705 -18.30 -6.57 -7.87
CA TRP A 705 -16.87 -6.73 -7.61
C TRP A 705 -15.95 -6.05 -8.62
N ALA A 706 -16.20 -6.27 -9.92
CA ALA A 706 -15.33 -5.76 -10.99
C ALA A 706 -15.24 -4.22 -11.02
N GLN A 707 -16.34 -3.52 -10.72
CA GLN A 707 -16.35 -2.07 -10.69
C GLN A 707 -15.58 -1.53 -9.47
N GLU A 708 -15.77 -2.16 -8.31
CA GLU A 708 -15.11 -1.74 -7.07
C GLU A 708 -13.59 -1.93 -7.17
N VAL A 709 -13.13 -3.10 -7.62
CA VAL A 709 -11.70 -3.39 -7.72
C VAL A 709 -11.00 -2.51 -8.77
N ASP A 710 -11.67 -2.24 -9.89
CA ASP A 710 -11.17 -1.34 -10.94
C ASP A 710 -11.02 0.09 -10.41
N THR A 711 -11.99 0.57 -9.63
CA THR A 711 -11.94 1.88 -8.97
C THR A 711 -10.77 1.95 -8.00
N GLN A 712 -10.65 0.97 -7.09
CA GLN A 712 -9.55 0.94 -6.11
C GLN A 712 -8.18 0.92 -6.81
N LEU A 713 -7.99 0.08 -7.82
CA LEU A 713 -6.70 -0.01 -8.52
C LEU A 713 -6.39 1.27 -9.31
N LYS A 714 -7.36 1.87 -10.01
CA LYS A 714 -7.12 3.10 -10.77
C LYS A 714 -6.82 4.31 -9.88
N GLU A 715 -7.50 4.44 -8.74
CA GLU A 715 -7.29 5.54 -7.80
C GLU A 715 -5.92 5.48 -7.11
N HIS A 716 -5.34 4.28 -6.97
CA HIS A 716 -4.08 4.06 -6.26
C HIS A 716 -2.90 3.70 -7.18
N GLN A 717 -3.08 3.76 -8.51
CA GLN A 717 -1.97 3.63 -9.44
C GLN A 717 -1.04 4.85 -9.30
N ARG A 718 0.26 4.61 -9.19
CA ARG A 718 1.26 5.68 -9.07
C ARG A 718 1.33 6.48 -10.37
N ILE A 719 1.32 7.80 -10.19
CA ILE A 719 1.48 8.78 -11.27
C ILE A 719 2.79 9.52 -11.02
N GLY A 720 3.67 9.53 -12.01
CA GLY A 720 4.87 10.34 -12.00
C GLY A 720 6.19 9.63 -11.72
N GLY A 721 7.23 10.17 -12.36
CA GLY A 721 8.62 9.79 -12.14
C GLY A 721 8.90 8.31 -12.41
N ASP A 722 9.83 7.75 -11.64
CA ASP A 722 10.28 6.37 -11.79
C ASP A 722 9.18 5.34 -11.46
N LEU A 723 8.24 5.70 -10.58
CA LEU A 723 7.17 4.79 -10.12
C LEU A 723 5.92 4.81 -11.00
N ASP A 724 5.86 5.66 -12.03
CA ASP A 724 4.69 5.84 -12.89
C ASP A 724 4.18 4.50 -13.45
N GLY A 725 2.90 4.22 -13.22
CA GLY A 725 2.22 2.99 -13.63
C GLY A 725 2.23 1.83 -12.64
N SER A 726 3.05 1.88 -11.59
CA SER A 726 3.11 0.82 -10.55
C SER A 726 2.05 0.99 -9.46
N TRP A 727 1.93 -0.02 -8.59
CA TRP A 727 1.13 0.05 -7.36
C TRP A 727 2.02 -0.20 -6.15
N ASP A 728 1.76 0.48 -5.04
CA ASP A 728 2.62 0.33 -3.87
C ASP A 728 2.52 -1.03 -3.23
N PRO A 729 3.63 -1.52 -2.65
CA PRO A 729 3.63 -2.77 -1.90
C PRO A 729 3.01 -2.64 -0.49
N GLU A 730 1.77 -2.16 -0.39
CA GLU A 730 1.10 -1.85 0.89
C GLU A 730 0.24 -3.01 1.45
N GLY A 731 0.08 -4.11 0.71
CA GLY A 731 -0.76 -5.26 1.09
C GLY A 731 -0.05 -6.29 1.97
N ALA A 732 -0.83 -7.21 2.54
CA ALA A 732 -0.35 -8.20 3.54
C ALA A 732 0.89 -9.03 3.10
N TRP A 733 1.02 -9.32 1.81
CA TRP A 733 2.10 -10.15 1.25
C TRP A 733 3.22 -9.35 0.56
N CYS A 734 3.06 -8.03 0.50
CA CYS A 734 3.96 -7.17 -0.24
C CYS A 734 5.35 -7.03 0.39
N GLY A 735 5.49 -7.35 1.68
CA GLY A 735 6.78 -7.43 2.35
C GLY A 735 7.74 -8.47 1.76
N VAL A 736 7.23 -9.46 1.03
CA VAL A 736 8.03 -10.52 0.38
C VAL A 736 8.34 -10.14 -1.07
N GLY A 737 7.31 -9.93 -1.89
CA GLY A 737 7.46 -9.73 -3.33
C GLY A 737 7.68 -8.28 -3.76
N GLY A 738 7.64 -7.32 -2.84
CA GLY A 738 7.85 -5.90 -3.11
C GLY A 738 6.85 -5.33 -4.13
N ARG A 739 7.26 -4.23 -4.77
CA ARG A 739 6.43 -3.51 -5.75
C ARG A 739 6.17 -4.32 -7.02
N VAL A 740 7.05 -5.26 -7.36
CA VAL A 740 6.84 -6.17 -8.49
C VAL A 740 5.61 -7.04 -8.23
N TYR A 741 5.47 -7.59 -7.03
CA TYR A 741 4.29 -8.34 -6.62
C TYR A 741 3.01 -7.51 -6.68
N SER A 742 2.97 -6.33 -6.06
CA SER A 742 1.76 -5.50 -6.09
C SER A 742 1.41 -5.08 -7.52
N THR A 743 2.40 -4.71 -8.33
CA THR A 743 2.16 -4.28 -9.71
C THR A 743 1.68 -5.41 -10.61
N THR A 744 2.31 -6.58 -10.53
CA THR A 744 1.89 -7.76 -11.32
C THR A 744 0.49 -8.23 -10.93
N PHE A 745 0.17 -8.35 -9.64
CA PHE A 745 -1.18 -8.71 -9.22
C PHE A 745 -2.23 -7.66 -9.58
N SER A 746 -1.91 -6.36 -9.53
CA SER A 746 -2.81 -5.31 -10.02
C SER A 746 -3.10 -5.46 -11.52
N ILE A 747 -2.07 -5.67 -12.34
CA ILE A 747 -2.23 -5.91 -13.79
C ILE A 747 -3.09 -7.16 -14.04
N LEU A 748 -2.73 -8.28 -13.40
CA LEU A 748 -3.46 -9.55 -13.52
C LEU A 748 -4.93 -9.42 -13.06
N THR A 749 -5.19 -8.61 -12.04
CA THR A 749 -6.56 -8.33 -11.56
C THR A 749 -7.37 -7.55 -12.58
N LEU A 750 -6.77 -6.53 -13.21
CA LEU A 750 -7.41 -5.75 -14.28
C LEU A 750 -7.62 -6.58 -15.55
N GLU A 751 -6.72 -7.53 -15.83
CA GLU A 751 -6.79 -8.47 -16.97
C GLU A 751 -7.68 -9.70 -16.70
N ALA A 752 -8.22 -9.85 -15.49
CA ALA A 752 -8.96 -11.05 -15.11
C ALA A 752 -10.18 -11.34 -16.00
N SER A 753 -10.74 -10.33 -16.68
CA SER A 753 -11.84 -10.52 -17.65
C SER A 753 -11.42 -11.22 -18.93
N ASN A 754 -10.13 -11.14 -19.28
CA ASN A 754 -9.54 -11.67 -20.51
C ASN A 754 -8.84 -13.03 -20.26
N ALA A 755 -8.64 -13.39 -19.00
CA ALA A 755 -7.94 -14.60 -18.56
C ALA A 755 -8.94 -15.73 -18.23
N TYR A 756 -8.73 -16.89 -18.86
CA TYR A 756 -9.44 -18.16 -18.65
C TYR A 756 -10.95 -18.16 -18.93
N SER A 757 -11.52 -17.02 -19.35
CA SER A 757 -12.95 -16.90 -19.68
C SER A 757 -13.32 -17.85 -20.81
N LYS A 758 -14.30 -18.73 -20.57
CA LYS A 758 -14.82 -19.71 -21.53
C LYS A 758 -15.89 -19.14 -22.47
#